data_AF-A0A0F8VEF6-F1
#
_entry.id   AF-A0A0F8VEF6-F1
#
_cell.length_a   1.000
_cell.length_b   1.000
_cell.length_c   1.000
_cell.angle_alpha   90.00
_cell.angle_beta   90.00
_cell.angle_gamma   90.00
#
_symmetry.space_group_name_H-M   'P 1'
#
loop_
_entity.id
_entity.type
_entity.pdbx_description
1 polymer ?
#
loop_
_entity_poly.entity_id
_entity_poly.type
_entity_poly.pdbx_seq_one_letter_code
_entity_poly.pdbx_strand_id
1 'polypeptide(L)'
;MPNEHAEFDPILRDIVNYVYHKPITDEKVYQRARVALLDALGCAIETLHLSPDCRHLVGPVVPGTVVPEGVRIPGTAYVVDPLKGAFDLGAMIRYLDHNDAYAGAEWGHPSDNLGAILSVADWLSQQHAKGHARPTLRTVLEAQIKAYEIQGVLQQRNAFNEHGIDHVILVKVASTAVTAWLLGLPESAALAAVSHAWIDGHPLRIYRQAPNAGPRKGWAAGDACMRAVHLAFLTKKGGHFDPSTSTWTGRAALGAPSALTAPRWGFSHALYGGKDVIQAFPYGTRVMETVLFKVITAEGHGISAVEAAVQVATMLQCRQLVAERDIRTIKIRTQKPAVIIIDKTGPLRNNADRDHCLQYMVAVTLLKGSVIDTADYLDDSPWAKDPRVETLRGKMTVTEDARFTADYYDPAYRSVANAVTVELNSGEVLDEVVVEFPVGHHRRDETLPQVVEKFRRNMAFMFTPAEVDRIIAAVNHDEMPVEEFMGLFKTGLLAAALLNSTFIQGFKLDDYHQEAPIYSNAIVLPTMLAALEFCHVSASSTNTIPITGAEFLLAAIMGYETGPRVGLRIYGINVLSRGWHSGAIFGPAASAAAATKLLWLPAPLIENAIGIACTQAGGLISAQYKSSVKRMQHGFAVRNGLFAAFMARSGYSGIKQVLERPYGGFLSTFGAGSGRNLAYRADRVVQGLSSIWELDQIIVKPYASMAATHRTIDGISLLQIKYPAKLVANRIRRVTVELSEPAFKKGGWEPKQPLTVTGAQMSCIYAAAMQLLEGEVQPAQLERDDAFDEDVDTIWQQRIHVELWDQTGEPKTLIEFVAAPRGNKAPLSEEDILDKWRRITRDVIDQERQAAIENLVLGLEQVADMRQLTQLLRGRTGNVFETGCGHQHQRPDDQRESTSSKERIYSL
;
A
#
# COMPACT_ATOMS: atom_id res chain seq x y z
N MET A 1 8.53 28.86 52.62
CA MET A 1 9.06 27.48 52.55
C MET A 1 8.63 26.91 51.19
N PRO A 2 9.48 26.16 50.47
CA PRO A 2 9.03 25.37 49.32
C PRO A 2 8.03 24.30 49.79
N ASN A 3 7.01 24.01 48.99
CA ASN A 3 5.91 23.14 49.39
C ASN A 3 6.18 21.70 48.96
N GLU A 4 6.84 20.88 49.79
CA GLU A 4 7.32 19.54 49.40
C GLU A 4 6.20 18.51 49.14
N HIS A 5 4.97 18.76 49.62
CA HIS A 5 3.81 17.87 49.42
C HIS A 5 2.54 18.65 49.00
N ALA A 6 2.60 19.32 47.85
CA ALA A 6 1.38 19.74 47.15
C ALA A 6 0.73 18.52 46.47
N GLU A 7 -0.44 18.11 46.95
CA GLU A 7 -1.19 16.97 46.41
C GLU A 7 -1.77 17.28 45.02
N PHE A 8 -1.80 16.29 44.12
CA PHE A 8 -2.38 16.45 42.79
C PHE A 8 -3.91 16.53 42.85
N ASP A 9 -4.51 17.31 41.94
CA ASP A 9 -5.97 17.42 41.75
C ASP A 9 -6.62 16.01 41.69
N PRO A 10 -7.76 15.77 42.36
CA PRO A 10 -8.34 14.42 42.48
C PRO A 10 -8.52 13.70 41.15
N ILE A 11 -8.99 14.39 40.10
CA ILE A 11 -9.20 13.80 38.75
C ILE A 11 -7.89 13.29 38.14
N LEU A 12 -6.76 13.97 38.37
CA LEU A 12 -5.46 13.53 37.86
C LEU A 12 -5.02 12.23 38.55
N ARG A 13 -5.33 12.09 39.85
CA ARG A 13 -5.11 10.86 40.61
C ARG A 13 -6.06 9.74 40.21
N ASP A 14 -7.35 10.02 40.05
CA ASP A 14 -8.35 9.03 39.65
C ASP A 14 -8.05 8.46 38.25
N ILE A 15 -7.61 9.30 37.30
CA ILE A 15 -7.14 8.86 35.98
C ILE A 15 -5.94 7.91 36.09
N VAL A 16 -4.90 8.30 36.82
CA VAL A 16 -3.68 7.47 36.93
C VAL A 16 -3.96 6.18 37.71
N ASN A 17 -4.69 6.25 38.82
CA ASN A 17 -5.11 5.10 39.61
C ASN A 17 -5.96 4.11 38.79
N TYR A 18 -6.88 4.61 37.95
CA TYR A 18 -7.64 3.77 37.02
C TYR A 18 -6.74 3.09 35.98
N VAL A 19 -5.83 3.84 35.35
CA VAL A 19 -4.94 3.26 34.32
C VAL A 19 -4.02 2.18 34.90
N TYR A 20 -3.44 2.42 36.09
CA TYR A 20 -2.43 1.54 36.67
C TYR A 20 -3.01 0.37 37.47
N HIS A 21 -4.09 0.59 38.24
CA HIS A 21 -4.55 -0.37 39.27
C HIS A 21 -5.92 -0.98 39.01
N LYS A 22 -6.70 -0.50 38.03
CA LYS A 22 -7.99 -1.12 37.68
C LYS A 22 -7.79 -2.23 36.63
N PRO A 23 -8.01 -3.52 36.97
CA PRO A 23 -8.02 -4.58 35.97
C PRO A 23 -9.33 -4.54 35.16
N ILE A 24 -9.25 -4.91 33.89
CA ILE A 24 -10.41 -5.11 33.02
C ILE A 24 -10.63 -6.63 32.86
N THR A 25 -11.82 -7.13 33.24
CA THR A 25 -12.07 -8.58 33.38
C THR A 25 -13.28 -9.10 32.60
N ASP A 26 -14.13 -8.24 32.03
CA ASP A 26 -15.27 -8.70 31.22
C ASP A 26 -14.84 -8.87 29.75
N GLU A 27 -14.86 -10.12 29.31
CA GLU A 27 -14.46 -10.52 27.96
C GLU A 27 -15.42 -9.99 26.87
N LYS A 28 -16.66 -9.60 27.21
CA LYS A 28 -17.55 -8.89 26.28
C LYS A 28 -17.03 -7.50 25.93
N VAL A 29 -16.38 -6.83 26.89
CA VAL A 29 -15.78 -5.50 26.68
C VAL A 29 -14.56 -5.63 25.78
N TYR A 30 -13.73 -6.66 25.98
CA TYR A 30 -12.64 -7.00 25.05
C TYR A 30 -13.17 -7.35 23.65
N GLN A 31 -14.25 -8.12 23.53
CA GLN A 31 -14.84 -8.42 22.21
C GLN A 31 -15.34 -7.17 21.49
N ARG A 32 -15.92 -6.21 22.22
CA ARG A 32 -16.32 -4.91 21.65
C ARG A 32 -15.11 -4.04 21.29
N ALA A 33 -14.04 -4.08 22.09
CA ALA A 33 -12.77 -3.40 21.78
C ALA A 33 -12.09 -3.98 20.53
N ARG A 34 -12.07 -5.30 20.34
CA ARG A 34 -11.56 -5.95 19.10
C ARG A 34 -12.29 -5.44 17.86
N VAL A 35 -13.61 -5.33 17.93
CA VAL A 35 -14.43 -4.79 16.83
C VAL A 35 -14.20 -3.29 16.62
N ALA A 36 -14.00 -2.51 17.68
CA ALA A 36 -13.62 -1.10 17.58
C ALA A 36 -12.22 -0.87 16.98
N LEU A 37 -11.26 -1.75 17.30
CA LEU A 37 -9.92 -1.74 16.72
C LEU A 37 -9.96 -2.07 15.21
N LEU A 38 -10.80 -3.04 14.81
CA LEU A 38 -11.07 -3.29 13.39
C LEU A 38 -11.71 -2.07 12.73
N ASP A 39 -12.79 -1.49 13.30
CA ASP A 39 -13.48 -0.32 12.75
C ASP A 39 -12.52 0.84 12.43
N ALA A 40 -11.70 1.22 13.42
CA ALA A 40 -10.69 2.27 13.30
C ALA A 40 -9.65 1.98 12.20
N LEU A 41 -9.12 0.75 12.14
CA LEU A 41 -8.14 0.35 11.12
C LEU A 41 -8.78 0.27 9.71
N GLY A 42 -10.05 -0.09 9.62
CA GLY A 42 -10.83 -0.01 8.39
C GLY A 42 -10.97 1.44 7.91
N CYS A 43 -11.39 2.35 8.77
CA CYS A 43 -11.44 3.78 8.46
C CYS A 43 -10.06 4.36 8.09
N ALA A 44 -8.98 3.89 8.69
CA ALA A 44 -7.63 4.30 8.34
C ALA A 44 -7.23 3.94 6.89
N ILE A 45 -7.61 2.75 6.42
CA ILE A 45 -7.36 2.29 5.04
C ILE A 45 -8.31 2.96 4.04
N GLU A 46 -9.58 3.16 4.40
CA GLU A 46 -10.55 3.94 3.61
C GLU A 46 -10.05 5.39 3.40
N THR A 47 -9.63 6.07 4.47
CA THR A 47 -9.04 7.41 4.41
C THR A 47 -7.83 7.46 3.50
N LEU A 48 -6.91 6.49 3.63
CA LEU A 48 -5.70 6.43 2.80
C LEU A 48 -6.03 6.25 1.30
N HIS A 49 -7.11 5.55 0.98
CA HIS A 49 -7.57 5.31 -0.39
C HIS A 49 -8.39 6.49 -0.97
N LEU A 50 -9.32 7.07 -0.20
CA LEU A 50 -10.28 8.07 -0.67
C LEU A 50 -9.88 9.54 -0.44
N SER A 51 -8.91 9.83 0.44
CA SER A 51 -8.47 11.21 0.74
C SER A 51 -7.06 11.52 0.23
N PRO A 52 -6.91 12.23 -0.90
CA PRO A 52 -5.62 12.79 -1.32
C PRO A 52 -5.00 13.72 -0.29
N ASP A 53 -5.82 14.56 0.37
CA ASP A 53 -5.39 15.49 1.41
C ASP A 53 -4.73 14.75 2.59
N CYS A 54 -5.40 13.72 3.15
CA CYS A 54 -4.82 12.96 4.24
C CYS A 54 -3.56 12.20 3.80
N ARG A 55 -3.53 11.68 2.55
CA ARG A 55 -2.36 11.02 1.96
C ARG A 55 -1.16 11.97 1.71
N HIS A 56 -1.38 13.28 1.77
CA HIS A 56 -0.30 14.28 1.78
C HIS A 56 0.26 14.52 3.19
N LEU A 57 -0.56 14.35 4.23
CA LEU A 57 -0.14 14.51 5.63
C LEU A 57 0.66 13.29 6.17
N VAL A 58 0.40 12.10 5.63
CA VAL A 58 0.95 10.80 6.09
C VAL A 58 2.35 10.51 5.55
N GLY A 59 3.24 10.02 6.42
CA GLY A 59 4.65 9.70 6.12
C GLY A 59 5.64 10.57 6.91
N PRO A 60 6.96 10.41 6.71
CA PRO A 60 7.97 11.21 7.42
C PRO A 60 7.93 12.69 6.99
N VAL A 61 8.11 13.60 7.96
CA VAL A 61 8.09 15.06 7.73
C VAL A 61 9.19 15.51 6.75
N VAL A 62 10.36 14.87 6.80
CA VAL A 62 11.42 15.00 5.79
C VAL A 62 11.44 13.71 4.97
N PRO A 63 11.17 13.75 3.65
CA PRO A 63 11.29 12.58 2.78
C PRO A 63 12.66 11.91 2.91
N GLY A 64 12.68 10.57 2.90
CA GLY A 64 13.90 9.79 3.08
C GLY A 64 14.35 9.60 4.54
N THR A 65 13.66 10.18 5.53
CA THR A 65 13.97 9.93 6.96
C THR A 65 13.94 8.43 7.26
N VAL A 66 15.02 7.92 7.88
CA VAL A 66 15.13 6.55 8.35
C VAL A 66 14.93 6.51 9.85
N VAL A 67 13.93 5.75 10.31
CA VAL A 67 13.72 5.45 11.73
C VAL A 67 13.94 3.96 11.96
N PRO A 68 15.08 3.54 12.54
CA PRO A 68 15.32 2.14 12.90
C PRO A 68 14.24 1.64 13.86
N GLU A 69 13.62 0.49 13.53
CA GLU A 69 12.55 -0.14 14.33
C GLU A 69 11.41 0.86 14.69
N GLY A 70 11.12 1.79 13.78
CA GLY A 70 10.06 2.79 13.93
C GLY A 70 8.66 2.24 13.66
N VAL A 71 7.66 3.06 13.95
CA VAL A 71 6.23 2.76 13.77
C VAL A 71 5.91 2.55 12.30
N ARG A 72 5.26 1.43 11.99
CA ARG A 72 4.77 1.12 10.64
C ARG A 72 3.36 1.67 10.46
N ILE A 73 3.14 2.37 9.35
CA ILE A 73 1.82 2.92 9.01
C ILE A 73 1.06 1.94 8.08
N PRO A 74 -0.06 1.33 8.53
CA PRO A 74 -0.84 0.37 7.75
C PRO A 74 -1.21 0.85 6.35
N GLY A 75 -1.16 -0.06 5.38
CA GLY A 75 -1.42 0.25 3.97
C GLY A 75 -0.30 1.05 3.26
N THR A 76 0.81 1.34 3.93
CA THR A 76 1.93 2.09 3.36
C THR A 76 3.28 1.36 3.52
N ALA A 77 4.31 1.87 2.84
CA ALA A 77 5.70 1.49 3.06
C ALA A 77 6.40 2.32 4.17
N TYR A 78 5.70 3.26 4.81
CA TYR A 78 6.32 4.21 5.75
C TYR A 78 6.68 3.56 7.09
N VAL A 79 7.82 4.01 7.61
CA VAL A 79 8.33 3.71 8.95
C VAL A 79 8.75 5.06 9.55
N VAL A 80 8.15 5.44 10.67
CA VAL A 80 8.27 6.79 11.27
C VAL A 80 8.54 6.71 12.77
N ASP A 81 8.82 7.85 13.41
CA ASP A 81 8.99 7.92 14.87
C ASP A 81 7.62 7.85 15.61
N PRO A 82 7.59 7.58 16.93
CA PRO A 82 6.32 7.43 17.64
C PRO A 82 5.44 8.68 17.72
N LEU A 83 6.00 9.88 17.54
CA LEU A 83 5.22 11.12 17.53
C LEU A 83 4.52 11.26 16.17
N LYS A 84 5.27 11.13 15.07
CA LYS A 84 4.67 11.18 13.73
C LYS A 84 3.76 9.98 13.43
N GLY A 85 4.07 8.81 14.01
CA GLY A 85 3.20 7.62 13.95
C GLY A 85 1.87 7.83 14.66
N ALA A 86 1.87 8.54 15.80
CA ALA A 86 0.64 8.87 16.52
C ALA A 86 -0.20 9.94 15.80
N PHE A 87 0.46 10.88 15.11
CA PHE A 87 -0.22 11.80 14.20
C PHE A 87 -0.85 11.06 13.02
N ASP A 88 -0.08 10.23 12.31
CA ASP A 88 -0.52 9.56 11.08
C ASP A 88 -1.67 8.59 11.33
N LEU A 89 -1.55 7.72 12.34
CA LEU A 89 -2.61 6.78 12.69
C LEU A 89 -3.87 7.52 13.17
N GLY A 90 -3.74 8.51 14.06
CA GLY A 90 -4.87 9.29 14.55
C GLY A 90 -5.58 10.10 13.46
N ALA A 91 -4.83 10.70 12.54
CA ALA A 91 -5.37 11.40 11.39
C ALA A 91 -6.05 10.43 10.40
N MET A 92 -5.43 9.31 10.07
CA MET A 92 -6.00 8.31 9.15
C MET A 92 -7.33 7.73 9.68
N ILE A 93 -7.40 7.39 10.98
CA ILE A 93 -8.62 6.92 11.64
C ILE A 93 -9.74 7.99 11.53
N ARG A 94 -9.42 9.26 11.79
CA ARG A 94 -10.42 10.33 11.99
C ARG A 94 -10.82 11.11 10.74
N TYR A 95 -10.01 11.13 9.66
CA TYR A 95 -10.14 12.16 8.61
C TYR A 95 -11.51 12.21 7.94
N LEU A 96 -12.06 11.05 7.56
CA LEU A 96 -13.34 10.91 6.87
C LEU A 96 -14.56 10.95 7.81
N ASP A 97 -14.37 11.17 9.11
CA ASP A 97 -15.46 11.20 10.10
C ASP A 97 -16.24 9.88 10.20
N HIS A 98 -15.69 8.76 9.72
CA HIS A 98 -16.35 7.45 9.65
C HIS A 98 -16.00 6.52 10.83
N ASN A 99 -15.12 6.94 11.74
CA ASN A 99 -14.80 6.19 12.96
C ASN A 99 -15.87 6.34 14.06
N ASP A 100 -15.70 5.64 15.18
CA ASP A 100 -16.67 5.62 16.28
C ASP A 100 -16.97 7.00 16.91
N ALA A 101 -18.04 7.08 17.69
CA ALA A 101 -18.50 8.31 18.35
C ALA A 101 -19.10 8.03 19.73
N TYR A 102 -19.03 9.02 20.61
CA TYR A 102 -19.65 8.93 21.94
C TYR A 102 -20.27 10.27 22.37
N ALA A 103 -21.57 10.22 22.71
CA ALA A 103 -22.35 11.38 23.11
C ALA A 103 -22.19 11.73 24.61
N GLY A 104 -22.29 13.04 24.89
CA GLY A 104 -22.17 13.64 26.23
C GLY A 104 -22.56 15.11 26.22
N ALA A 105 -22.09 15.88 27.20
CA ALA A 105 -22.12 17.34 27.19
C ALA A 105 -21.04 17.92 26.24
N GLU A 106 -19.90 17.24 26.15
CA GLU A 106 -18.98 17.31 25.02
C GLU A 106 -19.16 16.07 24.13
N TRP A 107 -18.65 16.20 22.90
CA TRP A 107 -18.78 15.23 21.83
C TRP A 107 -17.41 14.84 21.28
N GLY A 108 -17.17 13.56 21.01
CA GLY A 108 -15.87 13.11 20.49
C GLY A 108 -15.84 11.64 20.10
N HIS A 109 -14.66 11.22 19.62
CA HIS A 109 -14.42 9.93 19.00
C HIS A 109 -13.36 9.17 19.82
N PRO A 110 -13.74 8.21 20.68
CA PRO A 110 -12.78 7.52 21.53
C PRO A 110 -11.71 6.72 20.76
N SER A 111 -12.03 6.23 19.56
CA SER A 111 -11.08 5.54 18.66
C SER A 111 -9.88 6.38 18.25
N ASP A 112 -9.95 7.73 18.30
CA ASP A 112 -8.84 8.62 17.98
C ASP A 112 -7.56 8.28 18.78
N ASN A 113 -7.72 7.88 20.05
CA ASN A 113 -6.64 7.49 20.95
C ASN A 113 -5.83 6.28 20.46
N LEU A 114 -6.38 5.44 19.58
CA LEU A 114 -5.65 4.34 18.95
C LEU A 114 -4.43 4.84 18.17
N GLY A 115 -4.43 6.10 17.71
CA GLY A 115 -3.25 6.72 17.12
C GLY A 115 -2.04 6.69 18.06
N ALA A 116 -2.21 7.18 19.30
CA ALA A 116 -1.16 7.13 20.32
C ALA A 116 -0.85 5.70 20.79
N ILE A 117 -1.88 4.89 21.03
CA ILE A 117 -1.75 3.52 21.56
C ILE A 117 -0.99 2.61 20.59
N LEU A 118 -1.43 2.50 19.33
CA LEU A 118 -0.82 1.63 18.33
C LEU A 118 0.59 2.12 17.95
N SER A 119 0.80 3.44 17.87
CA SER A 119 2.11 4.03 17.60
C SER A 119 3.13 3.62 18.67
N VAL A 120 2.81 3.83 19.95
CA VAL A 120 3.73 3.51 21.05
C VAL A 120 3.86 2.01 21.26
N ALA A 121 2.79 1.23 21.10
CA ALA A 121 2.84 -0.22 21.25
C ALA A 121 3.63 -0.91 20.12
N ASP A 122 3.46 -0.50 18.86
CA ASP A 122 4.25 -1.02 17.72
C ASP A 122 5.74 -0.69 17.89
N TRP A 123 6.06 0.56 18.25
CA TRP A 123 7.45 0.94 18.52
C TRP A 123 8.05 0.15 19.67
N LEU A 124 7.42 0.10 20.84
CA LEU A 124 7.93 -0.67 21.99
C LEU A 124 8.11 -2.14 21.65
N SER A 125 7.13 -2.74 20.96
CA SER A 125 7.20 -4.16 20.60
C SER A 125 8.22 -4.45 19.50
N GLN A 126 8.56 -3.51 18.61
CA GLN A 126 9.75 -3.62 17.76
C GLN A 126 11.07 -3.42 18.53
N GLN A 127 11.07 -2.63 19.61
CA GLN A 127 12.23 -2.47 20.50
C GLN A 127 12.42 -3.63 21.51
N HIS A 128 11.49 -4.60 21.59
CA HIS A 128 11.46 -5.63 22.65
C HIS A 128 12.81 -6.34 22.86
N ALA A 129 13.49 -6.64 21.76
CA ALA A 129 14.71 -7.43 21.78
C ALA A 129 15.91 -6.71 22.41
N LYS A 130 15.81 -5.39 22.65
CA LYS A 130 16.77 -4.60 23.46
C LYS A 130 16.45 -4.61 24.96
N GLY A 131 15.54 -5.49 25.38
CA GLY A 131 15.05 -5.56 26.77
C GLY A 131 13.89 -4.61 27.07
N HIS A 132 13.20 -4.08 26.06
CA HIS A 132 11.94 -3.36 26.28
C HIS A 132 10.76 -4.32 26.41
N ALA A 133 9.63 -3.83 26.93
CA ALA A 133 8.38 -4.59 26.91
C ALA A 133 8.01 -5.01 25.47
N ARG A 134 7.33 -6.15 25.34
CA ARG A 134 6.73 -6.65 24.09
C ARG A 134 5.20 -6.61 24.20
N PRO A 135 4.54 -5.43 24.06
CA PRO A 135 3.09 -5.32 24.12
C PRO A 135 2.39 -6.35 23.24
N THR A 136 1.31 -6.93 23.76
CA THR A 136 0.44 -7.84 23.02
C THR A 136 -0.87 -7.13 22.63
N LEU A 137 -1.69 -7.78 21.82
CA LEU A 137 -3.04 -7.26 21.54
C LEU A 137 -3.88 -7.09 22.81
N ARG A 138 -3.71 -7.93 23.85
CA ARG A 138 -4.33 -7.71 25.17
C ARG A 138 -3.95 -6.35 25.75
N THR A 139 -2.67 -5.96 25.65
CA THR A 139 -2.17 -4.65 26.11
C THR A 139 -2.80 -3.49 25.34
N VAL A 140 -2.94 -3.63 24.01
CA VAL A 140 -3.57 -2.61 23.15
C VAL A 140 -5.06 -2.47 23.46
N LEU A 141 -5.78 -3.58 23.59
CA LEU A 141 -7.21 -3.59 23.90
C LEU A 141 -7.48 -3.02 25.29
N GLU A 142 -6.65 -3.33 26.29
CA GLU A 142 -6.78 -2.73 27.62
C GLU A 142 -6.47 -1.21 27.61
N ALA A 143 -5.42 -0.78 26.91
CA ALA A 143 -5.14 0.65 26.73
C ALA A 143 -6.28 1.38 25.99
N GLN A 144 -6.90 0.73 25.00
CA GLN A 144 -8.05 1.26 24.27
C GLN A 144 -9.24 1.43 25.20
N ILE A 145 -9.65 0.38 25.93
CA ILE A 145 -10.75 0.42 26.89
C ILE A 145 -10.53 1.53 27.93
N LYS A 146 -9.30 1.66 28.45
CA LYS A 146 -8.95 2.68 29.44
C LYS A 146 -8.96 4.10 28.86
N ALA A 147 -8.43 4.33 27.66
CA ALA A 147 -8.50 5.63 27.00
C ALA A 147 -9.95 6.05 26.69
N TYR A 148 -10.77 5.09 26.23
CA TYR A 148 -12.20 5.30 25.99
C TYR A 148 -12.89 5.76 27.27
N GLU A 149 -12.71 5.03 28.38
CA GLU A 149 -13.35 5.36 29.65
C GLU A 149 -12.96 6.76 30.16
N ILE A 150 -11.67 7.13 30.07
CA ILE A 150 -11.18 8.46 30.49
C ILE A 150 -11.88 9.58 29.70
N GLN A 151 -11.88 9.48 28.37
CA GLN A 151 -12.51 10.48 27.50
C GLN A 151 -14.03 10.51 27.68
N GLY A 152 -14.70 9.36 27.74
CA GLY A 152 -16.16 9.26 27.82
C GLY A 152 -16.75 9.69 29.16
N VAL A 153 -16.10 9.37 30.28
CA VAL A 153 -16.51 9.84 31.61
C VAL A 153 -16.41 11.36 31.72
N LEU A 154 -15.38 11.96 31.13
CA LEU A 154 -15.19 13.42 31.17
C LEU A 154 -16.14 14.14 30.19
N GLN A 155 -16.32 13.66 28.95
CA GLN A 155 -17.21 14.33 27.99
C GLN A 155 -18.70 14.25 28.40
N GLN A 156 -19.10 13.28 29.24
CA GLN A 156 -20.48 13.17 29.68
C GLN A 156 -21.00 14.40 30.45
N ARG A 157 -20.14 15.17 31.15
CA ARG A 157 -20.54 16.34 31.94
C ARG A 157 -19.75 17.64 31.72
N ASN A 158 -18.65 17.61 30.98
CA ASN A 158 -17.84 18.80 30.72
C ASN A 158 -17.96 19.21 29.24
N ALA A 159 -18.83 20.16 28.93
CA ALA A 159 -18.91 20.77 27.59
C ALA A 159 -17.77 21.79 27.43
N PHE A 160 -16.71 21.46 26.68
CA PHE A 160 -15.59 22.38 26.39
C PHE A 160 -15.89 23.28 25.18
N ASN A 161 -16.75 22.79 24.28
CA ASN A 161 -17.31 23.49 23.15
C ASN A 161 -18.02 24.82 23.53
N GLU A 162 -18.70 24.88 24.70
CA GLU A 162 -19.30 26.11 25.26
C GLU A 162 -18.26 27.22 25.50
N HIS A 163 -17.00 26.85 25.75
CA HIS A 163 -15.88 27.76 26.02
C HIS A 163 -14.95 27.90 24.80
N GLY A 164 -15.38 27.45 23.62
CA GLY A 164 -14.66 27.57 22.35
C GLY A 164 -13.48 26.60 22.15
N ILE A 165 -13.25 25.70 23.10
CA ILE A 165 -12.19 24.67 23.07
C ILE A 165 -12.68 23.45 22.28
N ASP A 166 -11.79 22.78 21.55
CA ASP A 166 -12.14 21.51 20.86
C ASP A 166 -11.96 20.28 21.74
N HIS A 167 -12.80 19.25 21.52
CA HIS A 167 -12.87 18.03 22.30
C HIS A 167 -11.57 17.22 22.35
N VAL A 168 -10.64 17.46 21.41
CA VAL A 168 -9.35 16.77 21.34
C VAL A 168 -8.44 17.06 22.55
N ILE A 169 -8.81 18.00 23.44
CA ILE A 169 -8.29 18.05 24.82
C ILE A 169 -8.43 16.71 25.54
N LEU A 170 -9.57 16.02 25.40
CA LEU A 170 -9.81 14.75 26.07
C LEU A 170 -9.04 13.60 25.42
N VAL A 171 -8.90 13.61 24.09
CA VAL A 171 -8.00 12.69 23.37
C VAL A 171 -6.56 12.87 23.89
N LYS A 172 -6.08 14.12 24.00
CA LYS A 172 -4.76 14.44 24.56
C LYS A 172 -4.59 13.89 25.98
N VAL A 173 -5.55 14.14 26.87
CA VAL A 173 -5.52 13.69 28.29
C VAL A 173 -5.57 12.16 28.41
N ALA A 174 -6.51 11.50 27.73
CA ALA A 174 -6.68 10.05 27.77
C ALA A 174 -5.47 9.31 27.15
N SER A 175 -5.04 9.73 25.95
CA SER A 175 -3.83 9.20 25.31
C SER A 175 -2.59 9.40 26.17
N THR A 176 -2.43 10.55 26.85
CA THR A 176 -1.24 10.79 27.69
C THR A 176 -1.18 9.81 28.87
N ALA A 177 -2.32 9.54 29.51
CA ALA A 177 -2.40 8.62 30.65
C ALA A 177 -2.04 7.18 30.23
N VAL A 178 -2.64 6.66 29.14
CA VAL A 178 -2.36 5.30 28.68
C VAL A 178 -0.98 5.17 28.02
N THR A 179 -0.47 6.21 27.35
CA THR A 179 0.92 6.21 26.84
C THR A 179 1.93 6.17 27.99
N ALA A 180 1.72 6.90 29.08
CA ALA A 180 2.60 6.81 30.24
C ALA A 180 2.68 5.39 30.82
N TRP A 181 1.55 4.68 30.84
CA TRP A 181 1.47 3.27 31.27
C TRP A 181 2.12 2.30 30.27
N LEU A 182 1.83 2.43 28.96
CA LEU A 182 2.47 1.63 27.90
C LEU A 182 4.00 1.77 27.92
N LEU A 183 4.51 2.99 28.15
CA LEU A 183 5.94 3.25 28.28
C LEU A 183 6.56 2.65 29.56
N GLY A 184 5.76 2.19 30.53
CA GLY A 184 6.22 1.70 31.83
C GLY A 184 6.69 2.80 32.77
N LEU A 185 6.15 4.02 32.70
CA LEU A 185 6.54 5.10 33.61
C LEU A 185 6.02 4.84 35.04
N PRO A 186 6.68 5.35 36.10
CA PRO A 186 6.11 5.32 37.44
C PRO A 186 4.91 6.29 37.56
N GLU A 187 3.97 6.00 38.47
CA GLU A 187 2.75 6.80 38.67
C GLU A 187 3.01 8.29 38.90
N SER A 188 4.11 8.66 39.57
CA SER A 188 4.50 10.06 39.76
C SER A 188 4.86 10.77 38.44
N ALA A 189 5.40 10.05 37.45
CA ALA A 189 5.65 10.57 36.11
C ALA A 189 4.37 10.56 35.25
N ALA A 190 3.46 9.61 35.45
CA ALA A 190 2.14 9.63 34.84
C ALA A 190 1.28 10.82 35.35
N LEU A 191 1.27 11.08 36.66
CA LEU A 191 0.65 12.26 37.26
C LEU A 191 1.22 13.56 36.69
N ALA A 192 2.56 13.62 36.56
CA ALA A 192 3.20 14.73 35.87
C ALA A 192 2.71 14.85 34.42
N ALA A 193 2.68 13.76 33.66
CA ALA A 193 2.29 13.78 32.24
C ALA A 193 0.84 14.23 32.04
N VAL A 194 -0.09 13.69 32.82
CA VAL A 194 -1.51 14.09 32.79
C VAL A 194 -1.68 15.54 33.24
N SER A 195 -0.93 16.02 34.24
CA SER A 195 -0.92 17.44 34.61
C SER A 195 -0.39 18.35 33.48
N HIS A 196 0.66 17.91 32.78
CA HIS A 196 1.20 18.61 31.61
C HIS A 196 0.19 18.63 30.45
N ALA A 197 -0.59 17.56 30.25
CA ALA A 197 -1.66 17.53 29.25
C ALA A 197 -2.78 18.55 29.54
N TRP A 198 -3.10 18.83 30.81
CA TRP A 198 -4.12 19.82 31.18
C TRP A 198 -3.64 21.28 31.07
N ILE A 199 -2.36 21.58 31.36
CA ILE A 199 -1.79 22.95 31.24
C ILE A 199 -1.24 23.26 29.84
N ASP A 200 -1.27 22.30 28.92
CA ASP A 200 -0.81 22.47 27.54
C ASP A 200 -1.73 23.38 26.71
N GLY A 201 -1.26 23.88 25.57
CA GLY A 201 -2.07 24.66 24.64
C GLY A 201 -3.23 23.84 24.06
N HIS A 202 -4.46 24.31 24.23
CA HIS A 202 -5.67 23.65 23.72
C HIS A 202 -6.19 24.34 22.46
N PRO A 203 -6.52 23.59 21.39
CA PRO A 203 -6.95 24.19 20.13
C PRO A 203 -8.37 24.75 20.21
N LEU A 204 -8.58 25.90 19.57
CA LEU A 204 -9.91 26.49 19.36
C LEU A 204 -10.72 25.65 18.37
N ARG A 205 -12.03 25.46 18.61
CA ARG A 205 -12.92 24.63 17.78
C ARG A 205 -13.36 25.27 16.44
N ILE A 206 -12.78 26.43 16.08
CA ILE A 206 -13.21 27.25 14.92
C ILE A 206 -13.24 26.49 13.59
N TYR A 207 -12.33 25.53 13.38
CA TYR A 207 -12.26 24.71 12.16
C TYR A 207 -13.37 23.65 12.03
N ARG A 208 -14.26 23.53 13.03
CA ARG A 208 -15.48 22.69 12.96
C ARG A 208 -16.76 23.50 12.75
N GLN A 209 -16.68 24.81 12.51
CA GLN A 209 -17.84 25.71 12.50
C GLN A 209 -17.82 26.67 11.31
N ALA A 210 -18.98 26.87 10.67
CA ALA A 210 -19.13 27.81 9.55
C ALA A 210 -18.84 29.27 10.00
N PRO A 211 -18.25 30.12 9.13
CA PRO A 211 -17.80 29.86 7.76
C PRO A 211 -16.39 29.26 7.67
N ASN A 212 -15.76 28.87 8.78
CA ASN A 212 -14.36 28.45 8.88
C ASN A 212 -14.16 26.92 8.91
N ALA A 213 -15.20 26.14 8.61
CA ALA A 213 -15.14 24.69 8.60
C ALA A 213 -14.15 24.19 7.54
N GLY A 214 -13.24 23.29 7.92
CA GLY A 214 -12.14 22.87 7.04
C GLY A 214 -11.35 21.65 7.53
N PRO A 215 -10.33 21.21 6.78
CA PRO A 215 -9.71 19.89 6.92
C PRO A 215 -9.06 19.62 8.28
N ARG A 216 -8.75 20.65 9.08
CA ARG A 216 -8.27 20.46 10.46
C ARG A 216 -9.26 19.68 11.34
N LYS A 217 -10.57 19.64 11.02
CA LYS A 217 -11.53 18.76 11.72
C LYS A 217 -11.13 17.28 11.68
N GLY A 218 -10.45 16.85 10.62
CA GLY A 218 -10.07 15.46 10.36
C GLY A 218 -8.72 15.04 10.95
N TRP A 219 -7.79 16.00 11.19
CA TRP A 219 -6.45 15.69 11.71
C TRP A 219 -6.15 16.25 13.11
N ALA A 220 -7.00 17.12 13.68
CA ALA A 220 -6.80 17.67 15.03
C ALA A 220 -6.70 16.61 16.14
N ALA A 221 -7.28 15.43 15.94
CA ALA A 221 -7.16 14.31 16.85
C ALA A 221 -5.78 13.61 16.76
N GLY A 222 -5.23 13.45 15.55
CA GLY A 222 -3.85 13.01 15.35
C GLY A 222 -2.83 13.98 15.97
N ASP A 223 -3.07 15.29 15.84
CA ASP A 223 -2.29 16.35 16.52
C ASP A 223 -2.31 16.18 18.05
N ALA A 224 -3.48 15.88 18.62
CA ALA A 224 -3.62 15.57 20.05
C ALA A 224 -2.93 14.25 20.46
N CYS A 225 -3.00 13.19 19.65
CA CYS A 225 -2.32 11.92 19.90
C CYS A 225 -0.78 12.07 19.84
N MET A 226 -0.26 12.77 18.83
CA MET A 226 1.16 13.15 18.75
C MET A 226 1.60 13.95 19.97
N ARG A 227 0.79 14.93 20.39
CA ARG A 227 1.08 15.76 21.56
C ARG A 227 1.08 14.95 22.85
N ALA A 228 0.13 14.02 23.02
CA ALA A 228 0.07 13.12 24.16
C ALA A 228 1.33 12.24 24.29
N VAL A 229 1.75 11.62 23.18
CA VAL A 229 2.99 10.82 23.13
C VAL A 229 4.21 11.68 23.47
N HIS A 230 4.31 12.88 22.90
CA HIS A 230 5.38 13.83 23.21
C HIS A 230 5.40 14.22 24.69
N LEU A 231 4.24 14.52 25.30
CA LEU A 231 4.15 14.89 26.72
C LEU A 231 4.58 13.75 27.65
N ALA A 232 4.17 12.50 27.36
CA ALA A 232 4.62 11.34 28.11
C ALA A 232 6.15 11.17 28.03
N PHE A 233 6.76 11.31 26.84
CA PHE A 233 8.22 11.30 26.68
C PHE A 233 8.92 12.45 27.43
N LEU A 234 8.35 13.65 27.50
CA LEU A 234 8.95 14.79 28.20
C LEU A 234 9.01 14.62 29.73
N THR A 235 8.15 13.79 30.32
CA THR A 235 8.15 13.58 31.79
C THR A 235 9.19 12.59 32.30
N LYS A 236 9.87 11.90 31.39
CA LYS A 236 10.94 10.93 31.66
C LYS A 236 12.27 11.65 31.96
N LYS A 237 12.70 11.69 33.24
CA LYS A 237 14.02 12.27 33.62
C LYS A 237 15.02 11.22 34.10
N GLY A 238 15.83 10.76 33.13
CA GLY A 238 16.97 9.87 33.36
C GLY A 238 16.59 8.45 33.75
N GLY A 239 17.60 7.64 34.10
CA GLY A 239 17.45 6.22 34.41
C GLY A 239 17.26 5.35 33.17
N HIS A 240 16.82 4.10 33.38
CA HIS A 240 16.73 3.05 32.35
C HIS A 240 15.45 2.22 32.51
N PHE A 241 14.96 1.63 31.43
CA PHE A 241 13.91 0.62 31.49
C PHE A 241 14.47 -0.65 32.15
N ASP A 242 13.79 -1.13 33.19
CA ASP A 242 14.11 -2.38 33.86
C ASP A 242 13.28 -3.52 33.23
N PRO A 243 13.90 -4.47 32.52
CA PRO A 243 13.19 -5.59 31.89
C PRO A 243 12.56 -6.56 32.90
N SER A 244 13.01 -6.57 34.16
CA SER A 244 12.50 -7.50 35.19
C SER A 244 11.17 -7.04 35.80
N THR A 245 10.93 -5.73 35.82
CA THR A 245 9.67 -5.12 36.30
C THR A 245 8.81 -4.54 35.17
N SER A 246 9.38 -4.39 33.96
CA SER A 246 8.80 -3.64 32.83
C SER A 246 8.53 -2.15 33.13
N THR A 247 9.33 -1.53 34.01
CA THR A 247 9.17 -0.11 34.39
C THR A 247 10.44 0.71 34.17
N TRP A 248 10.31 2.02 33.91
CA TRP A 248 11.45 2.94 33.95
C TRP A 248 11.88 3.23 35.38
N THR A 249 13.10 2.82 35.72
CA THR A 249 13.88 3.48 36.76
C THR A 249 14.18 4.91 36.31
N GLY A 250 14.10 5.88 37.21
CA GLY A 250 14.31 7.29 36.90
C GLY A 250 13.63 8.20 37.92
N ARG A 251 13.70 9.52 37.70
CA ARG A 251 12.86 10.49 38.41
C ARG A 251 11.80 11.04 37.46
N ALA A 252 10.63 11.37 38.01
CA ALA A 252 9.63 12.12 37.27
C ALA A 252 10.14 13.54 36.95
N ALA A 253 9.69 14.13 35.85
CA ALA A 253 9.64 15.58 35.73
C ALA A 253 8.69 16.17 36.77
N LEU A 254 8.88 17.45 37.10
CA LEU A 254 7.94 18.16 37.96
C LEU A 254 6.61 18.31 37.20
N GLY A 255 5.52 17.81 37.78
CA GLY A 255 4.16 18.10 37.32
C GLY A 255 3.62 19.42 37.87
N ALA A 256 2.39 19.74 37.53
CA ALA A 256 1.61 20.82 38.15
C ALA A 256 0.48 20.19 39.00
N PRO A 257 0.63 20.08 40.34
CA PRO A 257 -0.35 19.39 41.18
C PRO A 257 -1.77 19.94 41.05
N SER A 258 -1.91 21.27 41.07
CA SER A 258 -3.18 21.99 40.92
C SER A 258 -3.41 22.48 39.48
N ALA A 259 -3.13 21.64 38.48
CA ALA A 259 -3.28 21.97 37.04
C ALA A 259 -4.69 22.44 36.66
N LEU A 260 -5.72 21.90 37.32
CA LEU A 260 -7.12 22.30 37.16
C LEU A 260 -7.46 23.47 38.09
N THR A 261 -7.15 23.33 39.38
CA THR A 261 -7.73 24.13 40.46
C THR A 261 -6.94 25.38 40.86
N ALA A 262 -5.71 25.59 40.38
CA ALA A 262 -4.87 26.71 40.82
C ALA A 262 -5.59 28.07 40.67
N PRO A 263 -5.67 28.89 41.74
CA PRO A 263 -6.28 30.21 41.66
C PRO A 263 -5.66 31.05 40.54
N ARG A 264 -6.51 31.70 39.73
CA ARG A 264 -6.17 32.52 38.55
C ARG A 264 -5.57 31.77 37.35
N TRP A 265 -4.80 30.69 37.56
CA TRP A 265 -3.94 30.10 36.52
C TRP A 265 -4.23 28.63 36.17
N GLY A 266 -5.00 27.92 36.98
CA GLY A 266 -5.44 26.55 36.70
C GLY A 266 -6.49 26.52 35.59
N PHE A 267 -6.55 25.41 34.84
CA PHE A 267 -7.42 25.24 33.67
C PHE A 267 -8.87 25.69 33.93
N SER A 268 -9.44 25.32 35.09
CA SER A 268 -10.83 25.67 35.44
C SER A 268 -11.07 27.19 35.45
N HIS A 269 -10.15 27.96 36.02
CA HIS A 269 -10.28 29.42 36.08
C HIS A 269 -9.82 30.11 34.79
N ALA A 270 -8.71 29.66 34.21
CA ALA A 270 -8.07 30.33 33.07
C ALA A 270 -8.78 30.09 31.73
N LEU A 271 -9.38 28.90 31.55
CA LEU A 271 -9.92 28.45 30.26
C LEU A 271 -11.35 27.88 30.34
N TYR A 272 -11.84 27.48 31.53
CA TYR A 272 -13.17 26.88 31.69
C TYR A 272 -14.20 27.77 32.42
N GLY A 273 -13.98 29.09 32.39
CA GLY A 273 -14.93 30.09 32.93
C GLY A 273 -15.17 30.00 34.43
N GLY A 274 -14.26 29.39 35.18
CA GLY A 274 -14.40 29.13 36.61
C GLY A 274 -15.21 27.87 36.96
N LYS A 275 -15.63 27.06 35.99
CA LYS A 275 -16.29 25.76 36.25
C LYS A 275 -15.25 24.72 36.70
N ASP A 276 -15.60 23.89 37.67
CA ASP A 276 -14.84 22.67 37.97
C ASP A 276 -14.94 21.68 36.81
N VAL A 277 -13.88 20.90 36.57
CA VAL A 277 -13.97 19.70 35.74
C VAL A 277 -14.63 18.59 36.57
N ILE A 278 -15.59 17.87 35.99
CA ILE A 278 -16.43 16.88 36.70
C ILE A 278 -16.21 15.48 36.14
N GLN A 279 -15.76 14.55 36.98
CA GLN A 279 -15.82 13.12 36.71
C GLN A 279 -17.28 12.64 36.80
N ALA A 280 -17.90 12.29 35.67
CA ALA A 280 -19.36 12.05 35.65
C ALA A 280 -19.81 10.79 36.40
N PHE A 281 -18.95 9.77 36.44
CA PHE A 281 -19.10 8.53 37.20
C PHE A 281 -17.71 7.88 37.37
N PRO A 282 -17.51 6.96 38.32
CA PRO A 282 -16.21 6.28 38.50
C PRO A 282 -15.80 5.52 37.24
N TYR A 283 -14.50 5.55 36.90
CA TYR A 283 -13.97 4.85 35.72
C TYR A 283 -14.14 3.32 35.83
N GLY A 284 -14.78 2.72 34.82
CA GLY A 284 -14.98 1.28 34.66
C GLY A 284 -14.73 0.83 33.22
N THR A 285 -15.80 0.48 32.52
CA THR A 285 -15.81 -0.05 31.13
C THR A 285 -16.98 0.47 30.28
N ARG A 286 -17.81 1.37 30.84
CA ARG A 286 -19.11 1.76 30.28
C ARG A 286 -19.00 2.42 28.91
N VAL A 287 -17.93 3.15 28.65
CA VAL A 287 -17.74 3.89 27.40
C VAL A 287 -17.51 2.92 26.25
N MET A 288 -16.69 1.89 26.45
CA MET A 288 -16.49 0.83 25.45
C MET A 288 -17.80 0.04 25.25
N GLU A 289 -18.50 -0.33 26.32
CA GLU A 289 -19.80 -1.03 26.28
C GLU A 289 -20.84 -0.29 25.43
N THR A 290 -20.87 1.05 25.50
CA THR A 290 -21.96 1.87 24.95
C THR A 290 -21.57 2.79 23.78
N VAL A 291 -20.34 2.68 23.25
CA VAL A 291 -19.87 3.47 22.08
C VAL A 291 -20.73 3.22 20.84
N LEU A 292 -20.98 4.29 20.06
CA LEU A 292 -21.71 4.23 18.79
C LEU A 292 -20.70 4.01 17.66
N PHE A 293 -20.88 2.94 16.88
CA PHE A 293 -20.09 2.75 15.66
C PHE A 293 -20.80 3.41 14.47
N LYS A 294 -20.03 4.07 13.60
CA LYS A 294 -20.57 4.60 12.34
C LYS A 294 -20.48 3.53 11.27
N VAL A 295 -21.56 2.74 11.11
CA VAL A 295 -21.69 1.71 10.06
C VAL A 295 -22.00 2.33 8.68
N ILE A 296 -22.57 3.54 8.71
CA ILE A 296 -22.91 4.40 7.58
C ILE A 296 -22.01 5.63 7.64
N THR A 297 -21.47 6.09 6.51
CA THR A 297 -20.65 7.31 6.44
C THR A 297 -21.53 8.56 6.60
N ALA A 298 -21.81 8.95 7.84
CA ALA A 298 -22.58 10.14 8.14
C ALA A 298 -22.08 10.84 9.42
N GLU A 299 -22.48 12.08 9.60
CA GLU A 299 -22.47 12.67 10.94
C GLU A 299 -23.35 11.80 11.88
N GLY A 300 -22.90 11.56 13.11
CA GLY A 300 -23.52 10.65 14.08
C GLY A 300 -24.99 10.95 14.35
N HIS A 301 -25.40 12.24 14.38
CA HIS A 301 -26.82 12.62 14.52
C HIS A 301 -27.64 12.35 13.26
N GLY A 302 -27.03 12.13 12.10
CA GLY A 302 -27.70 11.91 10.82
C GLY A 302 -27.96 10.43 10.48
N ILE A 303 -27.27 9.48 11.12
CA ILE A 303 -27.31 8.04 10.74
C ILE A 303 -28.73 7.48 10.73
N SER A 304 -29.51 7.72 11.78
CA SER A 304 -30.90 7.26 11.89
C SER A 304 -31.85 7.98 10.92
N ALA A 305 -31.55 9.20 10.50
CA ALA A 305 -32.28 9.89 9.44
C ALA A 305 -32.00 9.27 8.06
N VAL A 306 -30.78 8.77 7.82
CA VAL A 306 -30.44 7.99 6.62
C VAL A 306 -31.14 6.62 6.65
N GLU A 307 -31.14 5.90 7.78
CA GLU A 307 -31.91 4.65 7.93
C GLU A 307 -33.43 4.86 7.70
N ALA A 308 -33.99 5.98 8.18
CA ALA A 308 -35.37 6.35 7.90
C ALA A 308 -35.59 6.71 6.42
N ALA A 309 -34.68 7.47 5.82
CA ALA A 309 -34.76 7.88 4.42
C ALA A 309 -34.67 6.71 3.43
N VAL A 310 -33.90 5.65 3.73
CA VAL A 310 -33.87 4.41 2.92
C VAL A 310 -35.23 3.68 2.96
N GLN A 311 -35.87 3.61 4.12
CA GLN A 311 -37.22 3.02 4.24
C GLN A 311 -38.25 3.86 3.48
N VAL A 312 -38.21 5.19 3.59
CA VAL A 312 -39.06 6.10 2.80
C VAL A 312 -38.80 5.96 1.30
N ALA A 313 -37.54 5.84 0.86
CA ALA A 313 -37.19 5.57 -0.54
C ALA A 313 -37.78 4.23 -1.02
N THR A 314 -37.76 3.20 -0.17
CA THR A 314 -38.39 1.90 -0.45
C THR A 314 -39.90 2.04 -0.60
N MET A 315 -40.58 2.81 0.26
CA MET A 315 -42.02 3.10 0.13
C MET A 315 -42.35 3.81 -1.19
N LEU A 316 -41.54 4.79 -1.59
CA LEU A 316 -41.69 5.52 -2.86
C LEU A 316 -41.51 4.57 -4.06
N GLN A 317 -40.46 3.74 -4.05
CA GLN A 317 -40.18 2.74 -5.10
C GLN A 317 -41.32 1.72 -5.24
N CYS A 318 -41.82 1.16 -4.13
CA CYS A 318 -42.96 0.24 -4.14
C CYS A 318 -44.26 0.87 -4.70
N ARG A 319 -44.39 2.20 -4.62
CA ARG A 319 -45.50 2.99 -5.15
C ARG A 319 -45.23 3.60 -6.54
N GLN A 320 -44.07 3.33 -7.15
CA GLN A 320 -43.60 3.89 -8.43
C GLN A 320 -43.50 5.44 -8.43
N LEU A 321 -43.23 6.03 -7.26
CA LEU A 321 -43.09 7.47 -7.05
C LEU A 321 -41.63 7.91 -7.19
N VAL A 322 -41.43 9.13 -7.69
CA VAL A 322 -40.13 9.74 -7.99
C VAL A 322 -39.91 10.92 -7.03
N ALA A 323 -38.87 10.85 -6.20
CA ALA A 323 -38.69 11.74 -5.04
C ALA A 323 -38.70 13.23 -5.42
N GLU A 324 -37.92 13.64 -6.42
CA GLU A 324 -37.82 15.02 -6.89
C GLU A 324 -39.15 15.58 -7.42
N ARG A 325 -39.98 14.73 -8.03
CA ARG A 325 -41.23 15.08 -8.73
C ARG A 325 -42.46 15.02 -7.83
N ASP A 326 -42.58 13.97 -7.01
CA ASP A 326 -43.86 13.61 -6.37
C ASP A 326 -43.94 14.04 -4.90
N ILE A 327 -42.81 14.31 -4.25
CA ILE A 327 -42.78 14.86 -2.89
C ILE A 327 -43.17 16.34 -2.90
N ARG A 328 -44.05 16.73 -1.96
CA ARG A 328 -44.44 18.11 -1.63
C ARG A 328 -43.61 18.67 -0.47
N THR A 329 -43.63 18.02 0.69
CA THR A 329 -42.83 18.40 1.87
C THR A 329 -42.20 17.18 2.55
N ILE A 330 -41.10 17.43 3.27
CA ILE A 330 -40.39 16.44 4.09
C ILE A 330 -40.22 17.06 5.48
N LYS A 331 -40.70 16.39 6.52
CA LYS A 331 -40.59 16.85 7.92
C LYS A 331 -39.67 15.90 8.66
N ILE A 332 -38.63 16.45 9.30
CA ILE A 332 -37.63 15.71 10.04
C ILE A 332 -37.71 16.14 11.51
N ARG A 333 -38.20 15.25 12.39
CA ARG A 333 -38.13 15.44 13.83
C ARG A 333 -36.83 14.82 14.33
N THR A 334 -36.07 15.55 15.14
CA THR A 334 -34.73 15.16 15.57
C THR A 334 -34.42 15.67 16.98
N GLN A 335 -33.34 15.21 17.60
CA GLN A 335 -32.89 15.74 18.88
C GLN A 335 -32.18 17.11 18.74
N LYS A 336 -32.19 17.91 19.81
CA LYS A 336 -31.62 19.27 19.84
C LYS A 336 -30.18 19.39 19.29
N PRO A 337 -29.23 18.47 19.60
CA PRO A 337 -27.88 18.57 19.07
C PRO A 337 -27.80 18.54 17.54
N ALA A 338 -28.64 17.75 16.85
CA ALA A 338 -28.71 17.74 15.39
C ALA A 338 -29.10 19.11 14.82
N VAL A 339 -30.08 19.79 15.44
CA VAL A 339 -30.51 21.14 15.07
C VAL A 339 -29.39 22.17 15.26
N ILE A 340 -28.46 21.92 16.18
CA ILE A 340 -27.30 22.80 16.44
C ILE A 340 -26.12 22.49 15.51
N ILE A 341 -25.94 21.24 15.08
CA ILE A 341 -24.69 20.76 14.44
C ILE A 341 -24.85 20.48 12.94
N ILE A 342 -25.99 19.96 12.49
CA ILE A 342 -26.19 19.48 11.10
C ILE A 342 -27.45 20.00 10.39
N ASP A 343 -28.31 20.80 11.03
CA ASP A 343 -29.31 21.57 10.31
C ASP A 343 -28.62 22.70 9.52
N LYS A 344 -28.57 22.57 8.18
CA LYS A 344 -27.92 23.56 7.30
C LYS A 344 -28.81 23.91 6.10
N THR A 345 -29.24 25.17 6.09
CA THR A 345 -29.89 25.80 4.93
C THR A 345 -28.88 26.60 4.09
N GLY A 346 -29.20 26.86 2.82
CA GLY A 346 -28.32 27.57 1.89
C GLY A 346 -27.24 26.71 1.22
N PRO A 347 -26.30 27.34 0.49
CA PRO A 347 -25.33 26.63 -0.37
C PRO A 347 -24.21 25.97 0.44
N LEU A 348 -23.95 24.69 0.14
CA LEU A 348 -22.88 23.87 0.73
C LEU A 348 -21.65 23.93 -0.19
N ARG A 349 -20.46 24.22 0.36
CA ARG A 349 -19.30 24.66 -0.46
C ARG A 349 -18.19 23.63 -0.66
N ASN A 350 -18.17 22.58 0.16
CA ASN A 350 -17.14 21.53 0.14
C ASN A 350 -17.72 20.22 0.71
N ASN A 351 -16.88 19.19 0.86
CA ASN A 351 -17.22 17.93 1.51
C ASN A 351 -17.67 18.10 2.99
N ALA A 352 -16.91 18.85 3.80
CA ALA A 352 -17.17 19.11 5.21
C ALA A 352 -18.44 19.93 5.48
N ASP A 353 -18.99 20.59 4.46
CA ASP A 353 -20.29 21.23 4.53
C ASP A 353 -21.43 20.21 4.38
N ARG A 354 -21.25 19.24 3.49
CA ARG A 354 -22.25 18.24 3.07
C ARG A 354 -22.32 17.05 4.01
N ASP A 355 -21.19 16.60 4.55
CA ASP A 355 -21.17 15.55 5.58
C ASP A 355 -21.86 16.01 6.89
N HIS A 356 -21.80 17.30 7.21
CA HIS A 356 -22.53 17.96 8.30
C HIS A 356 -23.81 18.66 7.82
N CYS A 357 -24.58 18.08 6.89
CA CYS A 357 -25.89 18.60 6.47
C CYS A 357 -26.95 17.50 6.44
N LEU A 358 -27.85 17.51 7.43
CA LEU A 358 -28.94 16.55 7.59
C LEU A 358 -29.83 16.50 6.34
N GLN A 359 -30.16 17.67 5.79
CA GLN A 359 -30.96 17.78 4.58
C GLN A 359 -30.25 17.21 3.34
N TYR A 360 -28.93 17.37 3.21
CA TYR A 360 -28.17 16.80 2.11
C TYR A 360 -28.16 15.26 2.18
N MET A 361 -27.89 14.72 3.38
CA MET A 361 -27.86 13.27 3.61
C MET A 361 -29.20 12.60 3.29
N VAL A 362 -30.32 13.18 3.75
CA VAL A 362 -31.67 12.67 3.44
C VAL A 362 -32.00 12.85 1.95
N ALA A 363 -31.66 13.99 1.33
CA ALA A 363 -31.97 14.27 -0.07
C ALA A 363 -31.26 13.30 -1.02
N VAL A 364 -29.95 13.09 -0.83
CA VAL A 364 -29.17 12.15 -1.63
C VAL A 364 -29.64 10.71 -1.40
N THR A 365 -29.93 10.31 -0.16
CA THR A 365 -30.47 8.96 0.14
C THR A 365 -31.78 8.70 -0.62
N LEU A 366 -32.70 9.68 -0.66
CA LEU A 366 -33.98 9.57 -1.38
C LEU A 366 -33.79 9.51 -2.91
N LEU A 367 -32.81 10.21 -3.48
CA LEU A 367 -32.52 10.22 -4.92
C LEU A 367 -31.72 9.00 -5.38
N LYS A 368 -30.81 8.50 -4.53
CA LYS A 368 -29.97 7.31 -4.75
C LYS A 368 -30.76 6.02 -4.53
N GLY A 369 -31.82 6.06 -3.72
CA GLY A 369 -32.63 4.89 -3.36
C GLY A 369 -31.93 3.88 -2.47
N SER A 370 -30.78 4.25 -1.89
CA SER A 370 -29.94 3.43 -1.00
C SER A 370 -29.10 4.33 -0.09
N VAL A 371 -28.41 3.73 0.87
CA VAL A 371 -27.55 4.41 1.86
C VAL A 371 -26.52 5.32 1.18
N ILE A 372 -26.27 6.50 1.75
CA ILE A 372 -25.23 7.44 1.30
C ILE A 372 -23.82 6.92 1.66
N ASP A 373 -22.89 6.98 0.71
CA ASP A 373 -21.51 6.51 0.86
C ASP A 373 -20.53 7.69 0.92
N THR A 374 -19.32 7.45 1.42
CA THR A 374 -18.22 8.43 1.51
C THR A 374 -17.96 9.19 0.20
N ALA A 375 -18.06 8.51 -0.94
CA ALA A 375 -17.87 9.11 -2.27
C ALA A 375 -18.95 10.15 -2.64
N ASP A 376 -20.18 10.02 -2.13
CA ASP A 376 -21.28 10.92 -2.45
C ASP A 376 -21.03 12.36 -1.93
N TYR A 377 -20.14 12.51 -0.94
CA TYR A 377 -19.76 13.79 -0.33
C TYR A 377 -18.56 14.50 -0.98
N LEU A 378 -17.90 13.91 -2.00
CA LEU A 378 -16.71 14.52 -2.63
C LEU A 378 -17.09 15.68 -3.59
N ASP A 379 -16.18 16.60 -3.90
CA ASP A 379 -16.48 17.82 -4.72
C ASP A 379 -16.64 17.53 -6.24
N ASP A 380 -16.25 16.34 -6.66
CA ASP A 380 -16.45 15.71 -7.96
C ASP A 380 -17.66 14.75 -8.01
N SER A 381 -18.26 14.43 -6.86
CA SER A 381 -19.51 13.64 -6.75
C SER A 381 -20.61 14.18 -7.67
N PRO A 382 -21.40 13.31 -8.35
CA PRO A 382 -22.55 13.75 -9.13
C PRO A 382 -23.56 14.54 -8.28
N TRP A 383 -23.74 14.13 -7.01
CA TRP A 383 -24.64 14.78 -6.06
C TRP A 383 -24.14 16.13 -5.55
N ALA A 384 -22.87 16.50 -5.78
CA ALA A 384 -22.36 17.81 -5.38
C ALA A 384 -22.99 18.97 -6.17
N LYS A 385 -23.52 18.68 -7.36
CA LYS A 385 -23.99 19.67 -8.35
C LYS A 385 -25.36 19.33 -8.95
N ASP A 386 -26.02 18.26 -8.48
CA ASP A 386 -27.34 17.84 -8.95
C ASP A 386 -28.43 18.79 -8.42
N PRO A 387 -29.17 19.53 -9.29
CA PRO A 387 -30.20 20.47 -8.86
C PRO A 387 -31.38 19.79 -8.14
N ARG A 388 -31.54 18.47 -8.25
CA ARG A 388 -32.57 17.71 -7.53
C ARG A 388 -32.28 17.63 -6.03
N VAL A 389 -31.00 17.64 -5.64
CA VAL A 389 -30.60 17.67 -4.22
C VAL A 389 -31.09 18.97 -3.58
N GLU A 390 -30.79 20.12 -4.18
CA GLU A 390 -31.30 21.42 -3.72
C GLU A 390 -32.84 21.50 -3.77
N THR A 391 -33.45 20.90 -4.80
CA THR A 391 -34.92 20.80 -4.92
C THR A 391 -35.56 20.01 -3.78
N LEU A 392 -34.89 18.97 -3.26
CA LEU A 392 -35.37 18.23 -2.08
C LEU A 392 -35.02 18.93 -0.76
N ARG A 393 -33.80 19.50 -0.62
CA ARG A 393 -33.42 20.30 0.55
C ARG A 393 -34.37 21.48 0.77
N GLY A 394 -34.83 22.13 -0.31
CA GLY A 394 -35.82 23.21 -0.27
C GLY A 394 -37.25 22.77 0.14
N LYS A 395 -37.53 21.47 0.22
CA LYS A 395 -38.80 20.90 0.72
C LYS A 395 -38.71 20.41 2.17
N MET A 396 -37.56 20.54 2.82
CA MET A 396 -37.30 19.98 4.16
C MET A 396 -37.49 21.00 5.29
N THR A 397 -38.16 20.58 6.35
CA THR A 397 -38.19 21.27 7.65
C THR A 397 -37.62 20.36 8.73
N VAL A 398 -36.61 20.82 9.46
CA VAL A 398 -36.02 20.14 10.62
C VAL A 398 -36.60 20.75 11.90
N THR A 399 -36.88 19.94 12.93
CA THR A 399 -37.48 20.40 14.20
C THR A 399 -36.93 19.62 15.40
N GLU A 400 -36.66 20.32 16.52
CA GLU A 400 -36.35 19.70 17.82
C GLU A 400 -37.59 18.96 18.35
N ASP A 401 -37.42 17.68 18.67
CA ASP A 401 -38.36 16.90 19.47
C ASP A 401 -37.83 16.81 20.92
N ALA A 402 -38.68 17.22 21.86
CA ALA A 402 -38.31 17.28 23.28
C ALA A 402 -38.09 15.89 23.91
N ARG A 403 -38.80 14.86 23.44
CA ARG A 403 -38.60 13.49 23.93
C ARG A 403 -37.32 12.90 23.33
N PHE A 404 -37.09 13.02 22.02
CA PHE A 404 -35.82 12.57 21.41
C PHE A 404 -34.61 13.23 22.07
N THR A 405 -34.74 14.50 22.46
CA THR A 405 -33.70 15.24 23.19
C THR A 405 -33.48 14.71 24.61
N ALA A 406 -34.55 14.39 25.35
CA ALA A 406 -34.42 13.76 26.68
C ALA A 406 -33.82 12.35 26.60
N ASP A 407 -34.36 11.51 25.71
CA ASP A 407 -33.95 10.12 25.46
C ASP A 407 -32.51 10.01 24.89
N TYR A 408 -31.95 11.11 24.36
CA TYR A 408 -30.54 11.24 23.96
C TYR A 408 -29.60 11.53 25.15
N TYR A 409 -30.02 12.41 26.07
CA TYR A 409 -29.19 12.78 27.22
C TYR A 409 -29.27 11.79 28.40
N ASP A 410 -30.31 10.94 28.48
CA ASP A 410 -30.40 9.88 29.48
C ASP A 410 -29.23 8.88 29.33
N PRO A 411 -28.33 8.74 30.34
CA PRO A 411 -27.23 7.78 30.30
C PRO A 411 -27.66 6.32 30.21
N ALA A 412 -28.91 5.99 30.57
CA ALA A 412 -29.46 4.64 30.43
C ALA A 412 -30.01 4.37 29.01
N TYR A 413 -30.62 5.36 28.35
CA TYR A 413 -31.26 5.18 27.04
C TYR A 413 -30.31 5.47 25.88
N ARG A 414 -29.70 6.67 25.85
CA ARG A 414 -28.71 7.15 24.86
C ARG A 414 -29.15 7.03 23.39
N SER A 415 -30.43 7.27 23.10
CA SER A 415 -30.94 7.20 21.71
C SER A 415 -30.33 8.29 20.82
N VAL A 416 -30.31 8.03 19.51
CA VAL A 416 -29.90 9.03 18.51
C VAL A 416 -31.04 9.12 17.51
N ALA A 417 -32.19 9.58 18.01
CA ALA A 417 -33.45 9.44 17.31
C ALA A 417 -33.62 10.47 16.19
N ASN A 418 -34.18 10.00 15.06
CA ASN A 418 -34.77 10.81 14.01
C ASN A 418 -36.10 10.19 13.56
N ALA A 419 -37.01 11.03 13.08
CA ALA A 419 -38.22 10.61 12.39
C ALA A 419 -38.39 11.39 11.09
N VAL A 420 -38.75 10.69 10.00
CA VAL A 420 -38.95 11.28 8.67
C VAL A 420 -40.39 11.03 8.23
N THR A 421 -41.14 12.12 8.05
CA THR A 421 -42.48 12.12 7.43
C THR A 421 -42.38 12.72 6.03
N VAL A 422 -42.99 12.08 5.03
CA VAL A 422 -43.08 12.60 3.66
C VAL A 422 -44.53 12.85 3.26
N GLU A 423 -44.77 14.02 2.67
CA GLU A 423 -46.04 14.43 2.12
C GLU A 423 -45.91 14.56 0.60
N LEU A 424 -46.87 14.02 -0.15
CA LEU A 424 -46.89 13.96 -1.60
C LEU A 424 -47.68 15.12 -2.22
N ASN A 425 -47.43 15.39 -3.50
CA ASN A 425 -48.16 16.40 -4.28
C ASN A 425 -49.65 16.06 -4.46
N SER A 426 -50.04 14.79 -4.27
CA SER A 426 -51.45 14.36 -4.14
C SER A 426 -52.15 14.84 -2.87
N GLY A 427 -51.39 15.30 -1.85
CA GLY A 427 -51.89 15.56 -0.51
C GLY A 427 -51.91 14.33 0.42
N GLU A 428 -51.49 13.16 -0.06
CA GLU A 428 -51.23 12.00 0.80
C GLU A 428 -50.01 12.25 1.69
N VAL A 429 -50.07 11.80 2.95
CA VAL A 429 -48.93 11.74 3.86
C VAL A 429 -48.57 10.26 4.04
N LEU A 430 -47.30 9.92 3.82
CA LEU A 430 -46.76 8.58 4.06
C LEU A 430 -46.54 8.36 5.56
N ASP A 431 -46.58 7.10 6.00
CA ASP A 431 -46.33 6.71 7.39
C ASP A 431 -44.97 7.25 7.88
N GLU A 432 -44.94 7.85 9.07
CA GLU A 432 -43.71 8.41 9.63
C GLU A 432 -42.74 7.28 10.02
N VAL A 433 -41.55 7.29 9.41
CA VAL A 433 -40.49 6.33 9.77
C VAL A 433 -39.67 6.90 10.92
N VAL A 434 -39.75 6.27 12.09
CA VAL A 434 -38.96 6.61 13.29
C VAL A 434 -37.83 5.59 13.47
N VAL A 435 -36.61 6.07 13.67
CA VAL A 435 -35.45 5.24 14.05
C VAL A 435 -34.83 5.83 15.32
N GLU A 436 -35.11 5.23 16.48
CA GLU A 436 -34.58 5.67 17.78
C GLU A 436 -33.11 5.26 17.98
N PHE A 437 -32.75 4.05 17.56
CA PHE A 437 -31.42 3.47 17.71
C PHE A 437 -30.84 3.08 16.34
N PRO A 438 -29.87 3.84 15.79
CA PRO A 438 -29.25 3.49 14.51
C PRO A 438 -28.48 2.16 14.59
N VAL A 439 -28.24 1.52 13.44
CA VAL A 439 -27.69 0.16 13.29
C VAL A 439 -26.34 -0.07 13.98
N GLY A 440 -25.56 0.99 14.24
CA GLY A 440 -24.29 0.94 14.98
C GLY A 440 -24.40 1.15 16.50
N HIS A 441 -25.61 1.35 17.03
CA HIS A 441 -25.85 1.63 18.45
C HIS A 441 -25.82 0.35 19.29
N HIS A 442 -25.21 0.39 20.48
CA HIS A 442 -24.98 -0.78 21.34
C HIS A 442 -26.22 -1.62 21.76
N ARG A 443 -27.45 -1.14 21.48
CA ARG A 443 -28.72 -1.85 21.69
C ARG A 443 -29.21 -2.67 20.47
N ARG A 444 -28.51 -2.62 19.33
CA ARG A 444 -28.81 -3.37 18.11
C ARG A 444 -27.90 -4.61 18.06
N ASP A 445 -28.48 -5.81 18.09
CA ASP A 445 -27.71 -7.07 18.11
C ASP A 445 -26.83 -7.25 16.85
N GLU A 446 -27.26 -6.67 15.72
CA GLU A 446 -26.55 -6.70 14.45
C GLU A 446 -25.34 -5.75 14.36
N THR A 447 -25.13 -4.85 15.34
CA THR A 447 -24.06 -3.84 15.29
C THR A 447 -22.67 -4.44 15.05
N LEU A 448 -22.25 -5.42 15.87
CA LEU A 448 -20.87 -5.93 15.78
C LEU A 448 -20.61 -6.69 14.46
N PRO A 449 -21.52 -7.57 13.98
CA PRO A 449 -21.43 -8.11 12.62
C PRO A 449 -21.36 -7.04 11.51
N GLN A 450 -22.18 -5.99 11.59
CA GLN A 450 -22.20 -4.92 10.57
C GLN A 450 -20.90 -4.10 10.55
N VAL A 451 -20.27 -3.89 11.71
CA VAL A 451 -18.94 -3.24 11.80
C VAL A 451 -17.83 -4.13 11.23
N VAL A 452 -17.87 -5.45 11.45
CA VAL A 452 -16.92 -6.38 10.81
C VAL A 452 -17.11 -6.40 9.28
N GLU A 453 -18.35 -6.29 8.79
CA GLU A 453 -18.60 -6.18 7.35
C GLU A 453 -18.15 -4.82 6.77
N LYS A 454 -18.34 -3.70 7.50
CA LYS A 454 -17.72 -2.41 7.14
C LYS A 454 -16.20 -2.53 7.04
N PHE A 455 -15.54 -3.16 8.03
CA PHE A 455 -14.10 -3.42 7.97
C PHE A 455 -13.70 -4.19 6.72
N ARG A 456 -14.47 -5.21 6.32
CA ARG A 456 -14.23 -5.96 5.07
C ARG A 456 -14.33 -5.08 3.83
N ARG A 457 -15.37 -4.26 3.71
CA ARG A 457 -15.52 -3.30 2.59
C ARG A 457 -14.35 -2.31 2.53
N ASN A 458 -14.01 -1.71 3.67
CA ASN A 458 -12.96 -0.70 3.75
C ASN A 458 -11.56 -1.28 3.47
N MET A 459 -11.26 -2.49 3.93
CA MET A 459 -9.96 -3.12 3.67
C MET A 459 -9.82 -3.58 2.21
N ALA A 460 -10.92 -3.91 1.53
CA ALA A 460 -10.91 -4.35 0.13
C ALA A 460 -10.37 -3.29 -0.86
N PHE A 461 -10.28 -2.01 -0.45
CA PHE A 461 -9.60 -0.97 -1.23
C PHE A 461 -8.09 -1.21 -1.41
N MET A 462 -7.45 -2.00 -0.54
CA MET A 462 -5.99 -2.19 -0.53
C MET A 462 -5.51 -3.62 -0.23
N PHE A 463 -6.38 -4.51 0.28
CA PHE A 463 -6.03 -5.87 0.72
C PHE A 463 -6.92 -6.94 0.08
N THR A 464 -6.36 -8.12 -0.17
CA THR A 464 -7.13 -9.27 -0.66
C THR A 464 -8.03 -9.85 0.44
N PRO A 465 -9.17 -10.50 0.12
CA PRO A 465 -10.06 -11.10 1.13
C PRO A 465 -9.33 -12.04 2.11
N ALA A 466 -8.37 -12.82 1.62
CA ALA A 466 -7.57 -13.72 2.45
C ALA A 466 -6.57 -12.99 3.38
N GLU A 467 -6.16 -11.76 3.08
CA GLU A 467 -5.42 -10.89 4.01
C GLU A 467 -6.35 -10.31 5.07
N VAL A 468 -7.53 -9.85 4.67
CA VAL A 468 -8.57 -9.35 5.59
C VAL A 468 -9.00 -10.43 6.58
N ASP A 469 -9.23 -11.67 6.12
CA ASP A 469 -9.55 -12.82 6.98
C ASP A 469 -8.43 -13.13 8.00
N ARG A 470 -7.15 -12.99 7.60
CA ARG A 470 -6.03 -13.16 8.53
C ARG A 470 -5.98 -12.05 9.59
N ILE A 471 -6.34 -10.82 9.26
CA ILE A 471 -6.37 -9.71 10.22
C ILE A 471 -7.57 -9.85 11.18
N ILE A 472 -8.73 -10.29 10.69
CA ILE A 472 -9.91 -10.62 11.53
C ILE A 472 -9.61 -11.81 12.45
N ALA A 473 -8.88 -12.83 11.99
CA ALA A 473 -8.41 -13.90 12.88
C ALA A 473 -7.42 -13.35 13.92
N ALA A 474 -6.41 -12.59 13.48
CA ALA A 474 -5.35 -12.05 14.32
C ALA A 474 -5.85 -11.22 15.50
N VAL A 475 -6.90 -10.39 15.33
CA VAL A 475 -7.42 -9.54 16.42
C VAL A 475 -8.01 -10.34 17.59
N ASN A 476 -8.31 -11.64 17.41
CA ASN A 476 -8.81 -12.54 18.45
C ASN A 476 -7.69 -13.36 19.13
N HIS A 477 -6.42 -13.13 18.78
CA HIS A 477 -5.25 -13.72 19.42
C HIS A 477 -4.61 -12.72 20.38
N ASP A 478 -5.16 -12.61 21.59
CA ASP A 478 -4.77 -11.60 22.59
C ASP A 478 -3.27 -11.60 22.95
N GLU A 479 -2.61 -12.76 22.93
CA GLU A 479 -1.17 -12.90 23.17
C GLU A 479 -0.30 -12.56 21.94
N MET A 480 -0.90 -12.20 20.79
CA MET A 480 -0.15 -11.81 19.60
C MET A 480 0.65 -10.52 19.89
N PRO A 481 1.98 -10.53 19.69
CA PRO A 481 2.81 -9.35 19.80
C PRO A 481 2.39 -8.27 18.80
N VAL A 482 2.34 -7.01 19.24
CA VAL A 482 1.82 -5.92 18.40
C VAL A 482 2.67 -5.73 17.14
N GLU A 483 3.96 -6.03 17.18
CA GLU A 483 4.81 -5.92 16.00
C GLU A 483 4.55 -7.03 14.95
N GLU A 484 3.97 -8.16 15.35
CA GLU A 484 3.51 -9.22 14.45
C GLU A 484 2.17 -8.82 13.82
N PHE A 485 1.22 -8.33 14.61
CA PHE A 485 -0.08 -7.81 14.12
C PHE A 485 0.10 -6.66 13.11
N MET A 486 0.90 -5.65 13.44
CA MET A 486 1.22 -4.52 12.55
C MET A 486 2.03 -4.97 11.32
N GLY A 487 2.62 -6.18 11.35
CA GLY A 487 3.24 -6.82 10.19
C GLY A 487 2.26 -7.29 9.12
N LEU A 488 1.00 -7.59 9.48
CA LEU A 488 -0.02 -8.09 8.57
C LEU A 488 -0.47 -7.06 7.52
N PHE A 489 -0.24 -5.77 7.78
CA PHE A 489 -0.61 -4.66 6.90
C PHE A 489 0.45 -4.35 5.82
N LYS A 490 1.42 -5.25 5.61
CA LYS A 490 2.42 -5.20 4.53
C LYS A 490 2.23 -6.39 3.57
N THR A 491 2.52 -6.17 2.28
CA THR A 491 2.57 -7.24 1.28
C THR A 491 3.60 -8.32 1.66
N GLY A 492 3.17 -9.58 1.73
CA GLY A 492 4.05 -10.69 2.11
C GLY A 492 5.23 -10.89 1.15
N LEU A 493 6.39 -11.25 1.69
CA LEU A 493 7.69 -11.32 0.99
C LEU A 493 7.65 -12.10 -0.34
N LEU A 494 6.96 -13.25 -0.38
CA LEU A 494 6.82 -14.07 -1.59
C LEU A 494 6.00 -13.39 -2.69
N ALA A 495 4.99 -12.60 -2.31
CA ALA A 495 4.18 -11.81 -3.25
C ALA A 495 4.97 -10.58 -3.74
N ALA A 496 5.64 -9.86 -2.85
CA ALA A 496 6.51 -8.74 -3.20
C ALA A 496 7.63 -9.16 -4.18
N ALA A 497 8.31 -10.29 -3.91
CA ALA A 497 9.35 -10.82 -4.79
C ALA A 497 8.81 -11.25 -6.17
N LEU A 498 7.63 -11.90 -6.21
CA LEU A 498 6.95 -12.28 -7.45
C LEU A 498 6.54 -11.05 -8.28
N LEU A 499 6.02 -10.00 -7.64
CA LEU A 499 5.61 -8.76 -8.29
C LEU A 499 6.82 -7.98 -8.83
N ASN A 500 7.87 -7.79 -8.02
CA ASN A 500 9.11 -7.13 -8.44
C ASN A 500 9.75 -7.84 -9.65
N SER A 501 9.78 -9.17 -9.64
CA SER A 501 10.22 -9.98 -10.79
C SER A 501 9.35 -9.77 -12.04
N THR A 502 8.03 -9.68 -11.86
CA THR A 502 7.07 -9.43 -12.94
C THR A 502 7.24 -8.04 -13.56
N PHE A 503 7.56 -7.02 -12.74
CA PHE A 503 7.88 -5.68 -13.21
C PHE A 503 9.20 -5.64 -13.99
N ILE A 504 10.30 -6.19 -13.44
CA ILE A 504 11.63 -6.21 -14.09
C ILE A 504 11.56 -6.84 -15.49
N GLN A 505 10.86 -7.97 -15.63
CA GLN A 505 10.73 -8.64 -16.93
C GLN A 505 9.75 -7.95 -17.90
N GLY A 506 8.88 -7.08 -17.40
CA GLY A 506 7.69 -6.60 -18.11
C GLY A 506 7.97 -6.07 -19.51
N PHE A 507 8.99 -5.22 -19.65
CA PHE A 507 9.40 -4.57 -20.90
C PHE A 507 10.56 -5.24 -21.64
N LYS A 508 11.01 -6.43 -21.22
CA LYS A 508 12.15 -7.12 -21.82
C LYS A 508 13.45 -6.29 -21.93
N LEU A 509 13.65 -5.32 -21.04
CA LEU A 509 14.89 -4.53 -20.90
C LEU A 509 15.90 -5.16 -19.92
N ASP A 510 15.56 -6.31 -19.34
CA ASP A 510 16.35 -7.16 -18.45
C ASP A 510 17.56 -7.81 -19.15
N ASP A 511 18.41 -8.54 -18.41
CA ASP A 511 19.54 -9.30 -18.96
C ASP A 511 19.09 -10.61 -19.63
N TYR A 512 19.97 -11.29 -20.35
CA TYR A 512 19.82 -12.71 -20.63
C TYR A 512 21.15 -13.43 -20.81
N HIS A 513 21.26 -14.68 -20.35
CA HIS A 513 22.38 -15.55 -20.69
C HIS A 513 22.16 -16.21 -22.06
N GLN A 514 23.18 -16.33 -22.91
CA GLN A 514 22.99 -16.82 -24.31
C GLN A 514 22.60 -18.30 -24.41
N GLU A 515 23.39 -19.23 -23.86
CA GLU A 515 23.21 -20.68 -24.12
C GLU A 515 22.18 -21.38 -23.20
N ALA A 516 22.07 -20.93 -21.96
CA ALA A 516 20.92 -21.18 -21.09
C ALA A 516 20.08 -19.89 -21.00
N PRO A 517 18.96 -19.75 -21.76
CA PRO A 517 18.26 -18.47 -21.92
C PRO A 517 17.39 -18.03 -20.73
N ILE A 518 17.99 -17.94 -19.55
CA ILE A 518 17.44 -17.32 -18.32
C ILE A 518 17.63 -15.79 -18.38
N TYR A 519 16.68 -15.05 -17.77
CA TYR A 519 16.78 -13.62 -17.50
C TYR A 519 17.02 -13.49 -15.99
N SER A 520 18.24 -13.18 -15.59
CA SER A 520 18.79 -13.53 -14.28
C SER A 520 18.53 -12.43 -13.25
N ASN A 521 18.65 -11.15 -13.62
CA ASN A 521 18.30 -10.01 -12.77
C ASN A 521 16.81 -10.02 -12.42
N ALA A 522 15.96 -10.46 -13.35
CA ALA A 522 14.54 -10.68 -13.11
C ALA A 522 14.24 -11.78 -12.07
N ILE A 523 15.23 -12.57 -11.65
CA ILE A 523 15.07 -13.65 -10.64
C ILE A 523 15.89 -13.35 -9.39
N VAL A 524 17.18 -13.08 -9.54
CA VAL A 524 18.16 -12.94 -8.46
C VAL A 524 17.90 -11.69 -7.63
N LEU A 525 17.79 -10.51 -8.25
CA LEU A 525 17.55 -9.25 -7.54
C LEU A 525 16.24 -9.24 -6.70
N PRO A 526 15.05 -9.59 -7.23
CA PRO A 526 13.83 -9.59 -6.43
C PRO A 526 13.81 -10.70 -5.36
N THR A 527 14.50 -11.82 -5.57
CA THR A 527 14.73 -12.83 -4.53
C THR A 527 15.55 -12.22 -3.39
N MET A 528 16.67 -11.57 -3.71
CA MET A 528 17.59 -11.03 -2.73
C MET A 528 17.02 -9.84 -1.97
N LEU A 529 16.29 -8.93 -2.62
CA LEU A 529 15.63 -7.81 -1.94
C LEU A 529 14.61 -8.30 -0.90
N ALA A 530 13.89 -9.39 -1.17
CA ALA A 530 12.96 -9.99 -0.21
C ALA A 530 13.65 -10.83 0.88
N ALA A 531 14.75 -11.53 0.56
CA ALA A 531 15.57 -12.23 1.56
C ALA A 531 16.32 -11.25 2.48
N LEU A 532 16.74 -10.10 1.95
CA LEU A 532 17.33 -8.98 2.68
C LEU A 532 16.31 -8.36 3.64
N GLU A 533 15.10 -8.03 3.17
CA GLU A 533 14.03 -7.55 4.06
C GLU A 533 13.63 -8.59 5.11
N PHE A 534 13.67 -9.88 4.80
CA PHE A 534 13.51 -10.95 5.79
C PHE A 534 14.61 -10.93 6.86
N CYS A 535 15.87 -10.70 6.49
CA CYS A 535 16.96 -10.52 7.46
C CYS A 535 16.74 -9.28 8.34
N HIS A 536 16.17 -8.19 7.81
CA HIS A 536 15.83 -7.00 8.60
C HIS A 536 14.72 -7.27 9.62
N VAL A 537 13.69 -8.04 9.24
CA VAL A 537 12.49 -8.26 10.07
C VAL A 537 12.66 -9.44 11.05
N SER A 538 13.46 -10.45 10.70
CA SER A 538 13.55 -11.72 11.45
C SER A 538 14.73 -11.80 12.42
N ALA A 539 15.46 -10.69 12.63
CA ALA A 539 16.62 -10.64 13.51
C ALA A 539 16.23 -10.11 14.89
N SER A 540 16.10 -11.01 15.88
CA SER A 540 16.04 -10.61 17.28
C SER A 540 17.35 -9.91 17.67
N SER A 541 17.25 -8.65 18.12
CA SER A 541 18.29 -7.62 18.03
C SER A 541 19.67 -7.90 18.64
N THR A 542 19.85 -8.97 19.42
CA THR A 542 21.10 -9.22 20.17
C THR A 542 22.30 -9.58 19.28
N ASN A 543 22.10 -9.83 17.98
CA ASN A 543 23.19 -9.90 17.01
C ASN A 543 22.70 -9.65 15.57
N THR A 544 22.24 -8.44 15.28
CA THR A 544 21.95 -7.97 13.90
C THR A 544 23.26 -7.75 13.14
N ILE A 545 23.82 -8.82 12.57
CA ILE A 545 24.88 -8.73 11.56
C ILE A 545 24.26 -8.04 10.33
N PRO A 546 24.73 -6.84 9.92
CA PRO A 546 24.23 -6.19 8.72
C PRO A 546 24.69 -6.98 7.49
N ILE A 547 23.79 -7.14 6.51
CA ILE A 547 24.18 -7.68 5.21
C ILE A 547 25.07 -6.64 4.53
N THR A 548 26.35 -6.96 4.38
CA THR A 548 27.27 -6.12 3.60
C THR A 548 26.96 -6.26 2.11
N GLY A 549 27.29 -5.23 1.32
CA GLY A 549 27.13 -5.28 -0.13
C GLY A 549 28.08 -6.29 -0.79
N ALA A 550 29.22 -6.61 -0.16
CA ALA A 550 30.07 -7.74 -0.56
C ALA A 550 29.35 -9.10 -0.40
N GLU A 551 28.62 -9.32 0.69
CA GLU A 551 27.80 -10.54 0.86
C GLU A 551 26.60 -10.58 -0.08
N PHE A 552 25.99 -9.42 -0.35
CA PHE A 552 24.92 -9.27 -1.33
C PHE A 552 25.41 -9.60 -2.74
N LEU A 553 26.51 -9.01 -3.20
CA LEU A 553 27.16 -9.35 -4.48
C LEU A 553 27.52 -10.84 -4.55
N LEU A 554 28.08 -11.42 -3.49
CA LEU A 554 28.39 -12.85 -3.44
C LEU A 554 27.13 -13.73 -3.56
N ALA A 555 26.02 -13.37 -2.91
CA ALA A 555 24.74 -14.06 -3.08
C ALA A 555 24.16 -13.88 -4.49
N ALA A 556 24.35 -12.71 -5.11
CA ALA A 556 23.97 -12.46 -6.50
C ALA A 556 24.72 -13.40 -7.45
N ILE A 557 26.05 -13.47 -7.31
CA ILE A 557 26.91 -14.37 -8.09
C ILE A 557 26.50 -15.83 -7.92
N MET A 558 26.13 -16.29 -6.71
CA MET A 558 25.62 -17.67 -6.54
C MET A 558 24.32 -17.92 -7.33
N GLY A 559 23.43 -16.93 -7.43
CA GLY A 559 22.24 -17.00 -8.27
C GLY A 559 22.56 -16.97 -9.77
N TYR A 560 23.41 -16.03 -10.20
CA TYR A 560 23.87 -15.84 -11.58
C TYR A 560 24.64 -17.04 -12.12
N GLU A 561 25.38 -17.76 -11.29
CA GLU A 561 26.03 -19.01 -11.67
C GLU A 561 25.05 -20.19 -11.71
N THR A 562 24.23 -20.37 -10.66
CA THR A 562 23.43 -21.61 -10.50
C THR A 562 22.38 -21.79 -11.60
N GLY A 563 21.68 -20.72 -12.00
CA GLY A 563 20.63 -20.79 -13.03
C GLY A 563 21.15 -21.26 -14.39
N PRO A 564 22.12 -20.53 -14.99
CA PRO A 564 22.79 -20.95 -16.22
C PRO A 564 23.45 -22.32 -16.12
N ARG A 565 24.21 -22.62 -15.05
CA ARG A 565 24.86 -23.94 -14.87
C ARG A 565 23.85 -25.07 -14.94
N VAL A 566 22.68 -24.93 -14.32
CA VAL A 566 21.60 -25.93 -14.42
C VAL A 566 21.03 -26.00 -15.84
N GLY A 567 20.69 -24.86 -16.45
CA GLY A 567 20.09 -24.80 -17.79
C GLY A 567 21.01 -25.34 -18.91
N LEU A 568 22.31 -25.11 -18.82
CA LEU A 568 23.29 -25.58 -19.80
C LEU A 568 23.35 -27.10 -19.87
N ARG A 569 23.10 -27.81 -18.76
CA ARG A 569 23.27 -29.28 -18.70
C ARG A 569 22.03 -30.05 -19.16
N ILE A 570 20.96 -29.35 -19.50
CA ILE A 570 19.80 -29.82 -20.30
C ILE A 570 19.70 -29.09 -21.66
N TYR A 571 20.81 -28.48 -22.11
CA TYR A 571 20.92 -27.77 -23.39
C TYR A 571 19.89 -26.62 -23.52
N GLY A 572 19.96 -25.61 -22.66
CA GLY A 572 18.89 -24.63 -22.42
C GLY A 572 18.17 -24.00 -23.62
N ILE A 573 18.81 -23.82 -24.78
CA ILE A 573 18.11 -23.43 -26.03
C ILE A 573 17.08 -24.48 -26.48
N ASN A 574 17.42 -25.77 -26.43
CA ASN A 574 16.51 -26.89 -26.77
C ASN A 574 15.33 -27.02 -25.81
N VAL A 575 15.47 -26.56 -24.56
CA VAL A 575 14.36 -26.49 -23.59
C VAL A 575 13.26 -25.54 -24.10
N LEU A 576 13.62 -24.41 -24.72
CA LEU A 576 12.66 -23.53 -25.41
C LEU A 576 11.98 -24.24 -26.58
N SER A 577 12.76 -24.89 -27.47
CA SER A 577 12.25 -25.61 -28.63
C SER A 577 11.29 -26.76 -28.28
N ARG A 578 11.36 -27.28 -27.04
CA ARG A 578 10.48 -28.32 -26.49
C ARG A 578 9.26 -27.76 -25.72
N GLY A 579 8.99 -26.46 -25.82
CA GLY A 579 7.78 -25.86 -25.27
C GLY A 579 7.90 -25.33 -23.84
N TRP A 580 9.06 -25.42 -23.20
CA TRP A 580 9.27 -25.00 -21.81
C TRP A 580 9.84 -23.58 -21.71
N HIS A 581 9.37 -22.82 -20.73
CA HIS A 581 9.86 -21.47 -20.46
C HIS A 581 11.11 -21.51 -19.55
N SER A 582 12.29 -21.33 -20.14
CA SER A 582 13.62 -21.38 -19.50
C SER A 582 13.69 -20.75 -18.10
N GLY A 583 13.27 -19.49 -17.94
CA GLY A 583 13.32 -18.78 -16.65
C GLY A 583 12.47 -19.42 -15.54
N ALA A 584 11.43 -20.17 -15.91
CA ALA A 584 10.55 -20.89 -14.97
C ALA A 584 11.08 -22.29 -14.63
N ILE A 585 11.96 -22.85 -15.47
CA ILE A 585 12.62 -24.15 -15.26
C ILE A 585 13.93 -23.97 -14.49
N PHE A 586 14.80 -23.06 -14.93
CA PHE A 586 16.15 -22.88 -14.35
C PHE A 586 16.14 -21.93 -13.14
N GLY A 587 15.22 -20.97 -13.13
CA GLY A 587 15.13 -19.91 -12.13
C GLY A 587 14.89 -20.33 -10.67
N PRO A 588 14.10 -21.38 -10.35
CA PRO A 588 13.91 -21.81 -8.97
C PRO A 588 15.22 -22.16 -8.27
N ALA A 589 16.15 -22.81 -8.98
CA ALA A 589 17.47 -23.14 -8.45
C ALA A 589 18.35 -21.88 -8.24
N ALA A 590 18.32 -20.93 -9.17
CA ALA A 590 19.02 -19.65 -9.04
C ALA A 590 18.52 -18.83 -7.84
N SER A 591 17.19 -18.74 -7.69
CA SER A 591 16.54 -18.07 -6.56
C SER A 591 16.85 -18.77 -5.23
N ALA A 592 16.75 -20.10 -5.16
CA ALA A 592 17.12 -20.85 -3.96
C ALA A 592 18.60 -20.66 -3.58
N ALA A 593 19.53 -20.67 -4.55
CA ALA A 593 20.96 -20.44 -4.30
C ALA A 593 21.22 -19.02 -3.77
N ALA A 594 20.68 -17.98 -4.41
CA ALA A 594 20.83 -16.60 -3.96
C ALA A 594 20.23 -16.37 -2.56
N ALA A 595 18.98 -16.82 -2.33
CA ALA A 595 18.30 -16.69 -1.04
C ALA A 595 19.06 -17.43 0.08
N THR A 596 19.40 -18.70 -0.12
CA THR A 596 20.07 -19.48 0.93
C THR A 596 21.50 -19.01 1.23
N LYS A 597 22.21 -18.47 0.24
CA LYS A 597 23.52 -17.82 0.46
C LYS A 597 23.37 -16.53 1.28
N LEU A 598 22.40 -15.67 0.96
CA LEU A 598 22.15 -14.41 1.68
C LEU A 598 21.62 -14.65 3.11
N LEU A 599 20.91 -15.75 3.33
CA LEU A 599 20.41 -16.20 4.63
C LEU A 599 21.46 -16.99 5.45
N TRP A 600 22.72 -17.06 4.98
CA TRP A 600 23.84 -17.82 5.56
C TRP A 600 23.53 -19.30 5.88
N LEU A 601 22.68 -19.98 5.12
CA LEU A 601 22.31 -21.36 5.42
C LEU A 601 23.49 -22.33 5.17
N PRO A 602 23.69 -23.35 6.03
CA PRO A 602 24.72 -24.37 5.81
C PRO A 602 24.36 -25.28 4.64
N ALA A 603 25.39 -25.87 3.99
CA ALA A 603 25.26 -26.65 2.76
C ALA A 603 24.13 -27.73 2.76
N PRO A 604 23.87 -28.49 3.84
CA PRO A 604 22.76 -29.46 3.86
C PRO A 604 21.37 -28.83 3.69
N LEU A 605 21.20 -27.56 4.09
CA LEU A 605 19.96 -26.79 3.91
C LEU A 605 19.93 -26.06 2.56
N ILE A 606 21.08 -25.64 2.02
CA ILE A 606 21.18 -25.18 0.62
C ILE A 606 20.70 -26.29 -0.33
N GLU A 607 21.16 -27.53 -0.12
CA GLU A 607 20.72 -28.68 -0.91
C GLU A 607 19.23 -28.99 -0.72
N ASN A 608 18.69 -28.84 0.50
CA ASN A 608 17.25 -28.97 0.74
C ASN A 608 16.46 -27.92 -0.06
N ALA A 609 16.90 -26.65 -0.04
CA ALA A 609 16.25 -25.57 -0.77
C ALA A 609 16.30 -25.79 -2.29
N ILE A 610 17.46 -26.17 -2.86
CA ILE A 610 17.55 -26.51 -4.29
C ILE A 610 16.66 -27.72 -4.60
N GLY A 611 16.60 -28.73 -3.73
CA GLY A 611 15.67 -29.85 -3.79
C GLY A 611 14.20 -29.43 -3.92
N ILE A 612 13.72 -28.62 -2.98
CA ILE A 612 12.33 -28.14 -2.90
C ILE A 612 12.01 -27.16 -4.06
N ALA A 613 12.98 -26.37 -4.52
CA ALA A 613 12.81 -25.45 -5.63
C ALA A 613 12.71 -26.19 -6.98
N CYS A 614 13.58 -27.17 -7.23
CA CYS A 614 13.57 -27.98 -8.44
C CYS A 614 12.29 -28.81 -8.59
N THR A 615 11.68 -29.29 -7.50
CA THR A 615 10.37 -29.99 -7.55
C THR A 615 9.19 -29.07 -7.92
N GLN A 616 9.37 -27.75 -7.88
CA GLN A 616 8.35 -26.76 -8.26
C GLN A 616 8.63 -26.11 -9.63
N ALA A 617 9.66 -26.57 -10.36
CA ALA A 617 10.03 -25.99 -11.64
C ALA A 617 8.99 -26.31 -12.73
N GLY A 618 8.51 -25.29 -13.44
CA GLY A 618 7.45 -25.46 -14.43
C GLY A 618 6.96 -24.14 -15.03
N GLY A 619 6.78 -24.12 -16.36
CA GLY A 619 6.24 -22.99 -17.10
C GLY A 619 6.28 -23.24 -18.60
N LEU A 620 5.23 -22.85 -19.33
CA LEU A 620 5.09 -23.10 -20.76
C LEU A 620 5.52 -21.88 -21.58
N ILE A 621 6.25 -22.11 -22.68
CA ILE A 621 6.67 -21.04 -23.59
C ILE A 621 5.48 -20.40 -24.33
N SER A 622 4.35 -21.12 -24.42
CA SER A 622 3.08 -20.63 -25.01
C SER A 622 2.54 -19.36 -24.35
N ALA A 623 2.99 -19.03 -23.13
CA ALA A 623 2.77 -17.72 -22.52
C ALA A 623 3.16 -16.53 -23.42
N GLN A 624 4.09 -16.73 -24.37
CA GLN A 624 4.52 -15.70 -25.31
C GLN A 624 3.45 -15.27 -26.33
N TYR A 625 2.42 -16.07 -26.56
CA TYR A 625 1.34 -15.75 -27.51
C TYR A 625 0.34 -14.78 -26.86
N LYS A 626 0.72 -13.48 -26.85
CA LYS A 626 -0.05 -12.31 -26.40
C LYS A 626 -0.48 -12.29 -24.91
N SER A 627 -0.25 -13.34 -24.12
CA SER A 627 -0.70 -13.41 -22.71
C SER A 627 0.17 -12.63 -21.72
N SER A 628 -0.46 -11.88 -20.80
CA SER A 628 0.23 -11.19 -19.69
C SER A 628 1.03 -12.12 -18.78
N VAL A 629 0.68 -13.41 -18.71
CA VAL A 629 1.37 -14.40 -17.87
C VAL A 629 2.85 -14.62 -18.27
N LYS A 630 3.25 -14.21 -19.49
CA LYS A 630 4.65 -14.10 -19.93
C LYS A 630 5.50 -13.30 -18.94
N ARG A 631 4.94 -12.25 -18.34
CA ARG A 631 5.67 -11.36 -17.40
C ARG A 631 5.91 -12.08 -16.07
N MET A 632 4.93 -12.84 -15.59
CA MET A 632 4.97 -13.55 -14.30
C MET A 632 5.83 -14.83 -14.28
N GLN A 633 6.25 -15.37 -15.43
CA GLN A 633 7.01 -16.64 -15.48
C GLN A 633 8.30 -16.63 -14.64
N HIS A 634 8.95 -15.46 -14.49
CA HIS A 634 10.13 -15.32 -13.63
C HIS A 634 9.72 -15.14 -12.17
N GLY A 635 8.60 -14.45 -11.90
CA GLY A 635 8.04 -14.29 -10.57
C GLY A 635 7.60 -15.60 -9.93
N PHE A 636 7.13 -16.58 -10.72
CA PHE A 636 6.89 -17.94 -10.22
C PHE A 636 8.20 -18.63 -9.80
N ALA A 637 9.28 -18.49 -10.57
CA ALA A 637 10.58 -19.04 -10.20
C ALA A 637 11.14 -18.42 -8.92
N VAL A 638 11.01 -17.09 -8.77
CA VAL A 638 11.38 -16.33 -7.57
C VAL A 638 10.59 -16.80 -6.35
N ARG A 639 9.25 -16.88 -6.48
CA ARG A 639 8.38 -17.41 -5.43
C ARG A 639 8.83 -18.80 -5.00
N ASN A 640 9.06 -19.70 -5.96
CA ASN A 640 9.36 -21.11 -5.68
C ASN A 640 10.73 -21.29 -5.00
N GLY A 641 11.77 -20.57 -5.44
CA GLY A 641 13.11 -20.63 -4.85
C GLY A 641 13.22 -19.95 -3.49
N LEU A 642 12.60 -18.78 -3.32
CA LEU A 642 12.56 -18.08 -2.02
C LEU A 642 11.73 -18.85 -0.99
N PHE A 643 10.58 -19.41 -1.40
CA PHE A 643 9.78 -20.30 -0.54
C PHE A 643 10.59 -21.55 -0.14
N ALA A 644 11.29 -22.18 -1.09
CA ALA A 644 12.14 -23.32 -0.82
C ALA A 644 13.28 -23.02 0.18
N ALA A 645 13.88 -21.83 0.09
CA ALA A 645 14.89 -21.36 1.06
C ALA A 645 14.32 -21.24 2.48
N PHE A 646 13.12 -20.67 2.64
CA PHE A 646 12.46 -20.57 3.95
C PHE A 646 12.00 -21.94 4.48
N MET A 647 11.47 -22.82 3.62
CA MET A 647 11.09 -24.19 3.99
C MET A 647 12.31 -24.98 4.48
N ALA A 648 13.44 -24.90 3.79
CA ALA A 648 14.69 -25.54 4.20
C ALA A 648 15.26 -24.94 5.51
N ARG A 649 15.22 -23.61 5.67
CA ARG A 649 15.59 -22.94 6.94
C ARG A 649 14.72 -23.43 8.12
N SER A 650 13.45 -23.72 7.87
CA SER A 650 12.49 -24.25 8.85
C SER A 650 12.60 -25.77 9.06
N GLY A 651 13.66 -26.41 8.56
CA GLY A 651 13.93 -27.84 8.76
C GLY A 651 13.26 -28.79 7.75
N TYR A 652 12.50 -28.28 6.77
CA TYR A 652 11.86 -29.13 5.77
C TYR A 652 12.90 -29.76 4.83
N SER A 653 12.83 -31.07 4.63
CA SER A 653 13.77 -31.82 3.80
C SER A 653 13.47 -31.69 2.31
N GLY A 654 14.50 -31.42 1.51
CA GLY A 654 14.41 -31.47 0.04
C GLY A 654 14.94 -32.78 -0.52
N ILE A 655 14.63 -33.04 -1.80
CA ILE A 655 15.15 -34.22 -2.51
C ILE A 655 16.68 -34.11 -2.64
N LYS A 656 17.39 -35.01 -1.96
CA LYS A 656 18.85 -35.11 -2.04
C LYS A 656 19.30 -35.50 -3.44
N GLN A 657 20.35 -34.89 -3.96
CA GLN A 657 20.84 -35.05 -5.35
C GLN A 657 19.81 -34.69 -6.45
N VAL A 658 18.85 -33.79 -6.20
CA VAL A 658 17.70 -33.53 -7.11
C VAL A 658 18.04 -33.34 -8.60
N LEU A 659 19.21 -32.77 -8.90
CA LEU A 659 19.65 -32.52 -10.28
C LEU A 659 19.94 -33.83 -11.03
N GLU A 660 20.65 -34.76 -10.38
CA GLU A 660 21.32 -35.91 -11.02
C GLU A 660 20.63 -37.27 -10.77
N ARG A 661 19.54 -37.32 -9.99
CA ARG A 661 18.74 -38.55 -9.78
C ARG A 661 18.37 -39.21 -11.13
N PRO A 662 18.75 -40.47 -11.39
CA PRO A 662 18.51 -41.12 -12.68
C PRO A 662 17.04 -41.29 -13.08
N TYR A 663 16.15 -41.38 -12.09
CA TYR A 663 14.69 -41.43 -12.26
C TYR A 663 14.05 -40.28 -11.48
N GLY A 664 13.18 -39.50 -12.13
CA GLY A 664 12.50 -38.35 -11.55
C GLY A 664 13.39 -37.13 -11.24
N GLY A 665 14.71 -37.21 -11.46
CA GLY A 665 15.63 -36.10 -11.24
C GLY A 665 15.44 -34.98 -12.26
N PHE A 666 15.73 -33.74 -11.84
CA PHE A 666 15.49 -32.54 -12.63
C PHE A 666 16.17 -32.59 -14.02
N LEU A 667 17.45 -32.97 -14.10
CA LEU A 667 18.16 -33.04 -15.38
C LEU A 667 17.64 -34.21 -16.25
N SER A 668 17.27 -35.35 -15.62
CA SER A 668 16.69 -36.49 -16.33
C SER A 668 15.34 -36.14 -16.97
N THR A 669 14.46 -35.46 -16.22
CA THR A 669 13.11 -35.10 -16.63
C THR A 669 13.12 -33.97 -17.65
N PHE A 670 13.80 -32.85 -17.35
CA PHE A 670 13.85 -31.71 -18.27
C PHE A 670 14.81 -31.93 -19.46
N GLY A 671 15.70 -32.91 -19.42
CA GLY A 671 16.52 -33.35 -20.58
C GLY A 671 15.83 -34.34 -21.51
N ALA A 672 14.77 -35.04 -21.07
CA ALA A 672 14.11 -36.09 -21.83
C ALA A 672 13.47 -35.59 -23.13
N GLY A 673 13.73 -36.26 -24.25
CA GLY A 673 13.26 -35.85 -25.58
C GLY A 673 14.08 -34.73 -26.24
N SER A 674 15.28 -34.43 -25.76
CA SER A 674 16.21 -33.47 -26.38
C SER A 674 16.84 -33.93 -27.71
N GLY A 675 16.63 -35.18 -28.13
CA GLY A 675 17.12 -35.73 -29.40
C GLY A 675 18.64 -35.94 -29.48
N ARG A 676 19.36 -35.87 -28.35
CA ARG A 676 20.83 -35.96 -28.29
C ARG A 676 21.29 -37.26 -27.63
N ASN A 677 22.45 -37.78 -28.06
CA ASN A 677 23.07 -39.03 -27.58
C ASN A 677 23.23 -39.10 -26.04
N LEU A 678 23.33 -37.95 -25.37
CA LEU A 678 23.16 -37.82 -23.93
C LEU A 678 22.08 -36.76 -23.67
N ALA A 679 20.99 -37.14 -23.03
CA ALA A 679 19.83 -36.28 -22.78
C ALA A 679 20.14 -35.11 -21.82
N TYR A 680 21.14 -35.28 -20.94
CA TYR A 680 21.66 -34.28 -20.02
C TYR A 680 23.14 -34.55 -19.68
N ARG A 681 23.80 -33.65 -18.94
CA ARG A 681 25.23 -33.73 -18.55
C ARG A 681 25.47 -33.36 -17.08
N ALA A 682 25.09 -34.26 -16.16
CA ALA A 682 25.15 -34.02 -14.71
C ALA A 682 26.57 -33.73 -14.21
N ASP A 683 27.56 -34.45 -14.76
CA ASP A 683 29.01 -34.29 -14.54
C ASP A 683 29.52 -32.85 -14.65
N ARG A 684 28.78 -31.97 -15.36
CA ARG A 684 29.24 -30.63 -15.73
C ARG A 684 28.52 -29.49 -15.01
N VAL A 685 27.56 -29.76 -14.11
CA VAL A 685 26.93 -28.66 -13.34
C VAL A 685 27.99 -27.90 -12.56
N VAL A 686 28.90 -28.65 -11.92
CA VAL A 686 30.02 -28.13 -11.10
C VAL A 686 31.36 -28.04 -11.87
N GLN A 687 31.40 -28.34 -13.16
CA GLN A 687 32.63 -28.25 -13.95
C GLN A 687 33.06 -26.78 -14.07
N GLY A 688 34.35 -26.51 -13.82
CA GLY A 688 34.93 -25.17 -13.94
C GLY A 688 34.41 -24.16 -12.91
N LEU A 689 33.86 -24.59 -11.78
CA LEU A 689 33.64 -23.69 -10.64
C LEU A 689 34.95 -22.96 -10.28
N SER A 690 34.85 -21.66 -9.98
CA SER A 690 35.98 -20.77 -9.70
C SER A 690 36.99 -20.54 -10.84
N SER A 691 36.79 -21.12 -12.04
CA SER A 691 37.69 -20.93 -13.19
C SER A 691 36.98 -20.57 -14.52
N ILE A 692 35.67 -20.76 -14.58
CA ILE A 692 34.78 -20.38 -15.67
C ILE A 692 33.57 -19.75 -14.98
N TRP A 693 33.17 -18.55 -15.38
CA TRP A 693 31.97 -17.88 -14.87
C TRP A 693 30.92 -17.82 -15.98
N GLU A 694 29.71 -18.31 -15.69
CA GLU A 694 28.57 -18.17 -16.59
C GLU A 694 27.98 -16.74 -16.49
N LEU A 695 28.29 -16.00 -15.41
CA LEU A 695 28.06 -14.55 -15.28
C LEU A 695 28.64 -13.76 -16.46
N ASP A 696 29.85 -14.10 -16.93
CA ASP A 696 30.51 -13.46 -18.09
C ASP A 696 29.75 -13.69 -19.41
N GLN A 697 28.77 -14.60 -19.43
CA GLN A 697 27.93 -14.94 -20.58
C GLN A 697 26.51 -14.31 -20.49
N ILE A 698 26.28 -13.46 -19.48
CA ILE A 698 25.05 -12.67 -19.30
C ILE A 698 25.14 -11.37 -20.09
N ILE A 699 24.21 -11.17 -21.02
CA ILE A 699 24.17 -10.05 -21.95
C ILE A 699 23.14 -9.01 -21.47
N VAL A 700 23.61 -7.77 -21.26
CA VAL A 700 22.74 -6.62 -21.00
C VAL A 700 22.10 -6.15 -22.32
N LYS A 701 20.77 -6.03 -22.32
CA LYS A 701 19.98 -5.82 -23.54
C LYS A 701 19.81 -4.33 -23.87
N PRO A 702 20.20 -3.83 -25.06
CA PRO A 702 20.00 -2.42 -25.45
C PRO A 702 18.56 -2.08 -25.89
N TYR A 703 17.79 -3.06 -26.38
CA TYR A 703 16.44 -2.87 -26.93
C TYR A 703 15.34 -3.54 -26.10
N ALA A 704 14.15 -2.92 -26.02
CA ALA A 704 12.99 -3.37 -25.24
C ALA A 704 12.21 -4.56 -25.86
N SER A 705 12.89 -5.39 -26.64
CA SER A 705 12.33 -6.48 -27.44
C SER A 705 13.09 -7.79 -27.21
N MET A 706 12.52 -8.93 -27.58
CA MET A 706 13.01 -10.27 -27.27
C MET A 706 14.38 -10.56 -27.89
N ALA A 707 15.28 -11.27 -27.20
CA ALA A 707 16.71 -11.38 -27.57
C ALA A 707 17.01 -11.88 -29.01
N ALA A 708 16.07 -12.52 -29.72
CA ALA A 708 16.24 -12.88 -31.12
C ALA A 708 16.05 -11.69 -32.09
N THR A 709 15.28 -10.66 -31.73
CA THR A 709 15.07 -9.46 -32.57
C THR A 709 16.30 -8.55 -32.61
N HIS A 710 17.23 -8.71 -31.66
CA HIS A 710 18.34 -7.76 -31.45
C HIS A 710 19.26 -7.70 -32.66
N ARG A 711 19.62 -8.86 -33.23
CA ARG A 711 20.40 -8.95 -34.48
C ARG A 711 19.69 -8.30 -35.67
N THR A 712 18.35 -8.34 -35.69
CA THR A 712 17.51 -7.71 -36.73
C THR A 712 17.62 -6.19 -36.64
N ILE A 713 17.47 -5.66 -35.43
CA ILE A 713 17.61 -4.23 -35.12
C ILE A 713 19.03 -3.74 -35.44
N ASP A 714 20.06 -4.45 -34.96
CA ASP A 714 21.47 -4.12 -35.19
C ASP A 714 21.82 -4.05 -36.69
N GLY A 715 21.40 -5.05 -37.48
CA GLY A 715 21.75 -5.10 -38.91
C GLY A 715 21.00 -4.08 -39.76
N ILE A 716 19.75 -3.76 -39.40
CA ILE A 716 19.01 -2.65 -40.02
C ILE A 716 19.68 -1.32 -39.66
N SER A 717 20.06 -1.11 -38.40
CA SER A 717 20.79 0.08 -37.96
C SER A 717 22.13 0.23 -38.69
N LEU A 718 22.89 -0.86 -38.86
CA LEU A 718 24.11 -0.88 -39.67
C LEU A 718 23.86 -0.50 -41.14
N LEU A 719 22.79 -0.98 -41.76
CA LEU A 719 22.42 -0.58 -43.12
C LEU A 719 21.96 0.89 -43.18
N GLN A 720 21.25 1.40 -42.17
CA GLN A 720 20.85 2.81 -42.10
C GLN A 720 22.08 3.72 -41.99
N ILE A 721 23.08 3.33 -41.18
CA ILE A 721 24.36 4.03 -41.04
C ILE A 721 25.17 3.99 -42.34
N LYS A 722 25.23 2.85 -43.04
CA LYS A 722 25.94 2.70 -44.31
C LYS A 722 25.26 3.39 -45.50
N TYR A 723 23.93 3.50 -45.47
CA TYR A 723 23.12 3.92 -46.62
C TYR A 723 21.97 4.91 -46.27
N PRO A 724 22.21 5.99 -45.53
CA PRO A 724 21.15 6.85 -44.97
C PRO A 724 20.26 7.50 -46.04
N ALA A 725 20.83 7.89 -47.20
CA ALA A 725 20.07 8.45 -48.32
C ALA A 725 19.28 7.42 -49.15
N LYS A 726 19.31 6.13 -48.79
CA LYS A 726 18.70 5.02 -49.53
C LYS A 726 17.68 4.24 -48.70
N LEU A 727 17.98 3.94 -47.43
CA LEU A 727 17.00 3.39 -46.49
C LEU A 727 16.07 4.48 -45.95
N VAL A 728 15.17 4.92 -46.83
CA VAL A 728 14.01 5.75 -46.51
C VAL A 728 12.78 4.88 -46.77
N ALA A 729 11.80 4.86 -45.86
CA ALA A 729 10.70 3.87 -45.89
C ALA A 729 9.95 3.81 -47.23
N ASN A 730 9.81 4.94 -47.93
CA ASN A 730 9.16 5.04 -49.26
C ASN A 730 10.00 4.51 -50.45
N ARG A 731 11.23 4.04 -50.20
CA ARG A 731 12.13 3.42 -51.20
C ARG A 731 12.38 1.93 -50.97
N ILE A 732 11.87 1.39 -49.87
CA ILE A 732 11.96 -0.04 -49.56
C ILE A 732 10.83 -0.77 -50.30
N ARG A 733 11.17 -1.86 -50.97
CA ARG A 733 10.23 -2.77 -51.64
C ARG A 733 9.84 -3.94 -50.75
N ARG A 734 10.84 -4.52 -50.07
CA ARG A 734 10.71 -5.72 -49.24
C ARG A 734 11.86 -5.81 -48.24
N VAL A 735 11.60 -6.40 -47.08
CA VAL A 735 12.61 -6.72 -46.06
C VAL A 735 12.49 -8.19 -45.70
N THR A 736 13.53 -8.98 -45.98
CA THR A 736 13.57 -10.40 -45.59
C THR A 736 14.64 -10.59 -44.51
N VAL A 737 14.29 -11.32 -43.45
CA VAL A 737 15.15 -11.57 -42.29
C VAL A 737 15.30 -13.07 -42.12
N GLU A 738 16.46 -13.61 -42.48
CA GLU A 738 16.75 -15.03 -42.32
C GLU A 738 16.85 -15.36 -40.81
N LEU A 739 15.97 -16.24 -40.30
CA LEU A 739 15.87 -16.57 -38.87
C LEU A 739 16.07 -18.05 -38.59
N SER A 740 17.07 -18.42 -37.79
CA SER A 740 17.22 -19.81 -37.33
C SER A 740 16.01 -20.36 -36.56
N GLU A 741 15.68 -21.63 -36.74
CA GLU A 741 14.57 -22.36 -36.11
C GLU A 741 14.20 -21.92 -34.66
N PRO A 742 15.13 -21.79 -33.68
CA PRO A 742 14.77 -21.38 -32.31
C PRO A 742 14.39 -19.90 -32.17
N ALA A 743 14.84 -19.06 -33.09
CA ALA A 743 14.43 -17.66 -33.25
C ALA A 743 13.09 -17.57 -34.01
N PHE A 744 12.96 -18.30 -35.12
CA PHE A 744 11.75 -18.34 -35.94
C PHE A 744 10.53 -18.80 -35.11
N LYS A 745 10.62 -19.96 -34.44
CA LYS A 745 9.56 -20.50 -33.55
C LYS A 745 9.18 -19.58 -32.37
N LYS A 746 9.96 -18.51 -32.13
CA LYS A 746 9.80 -17.58 -31.00
C LYS A 746 9.36 -16.18 -31.41
N GLY A 747 9.73 -15.74 -32.62
CA GLY A 747 9.49 -14.37 -33.10
C GLY A 747 9.45 -14.18 -34.61
N GLY A 748 9.51 -15.25 -35.41
CA GLY A 748 9.27 -15.23 -36.86
C GLY A 748 7.81 -15.58 -37.23
N TRP A 749 6.90 -15.60 -36.27
CA TRP A 749 5.48 -15.86 -36.51
C TRP A 749 4.77 -14.61 -37.06
N GLU A 750 3.85 -14.83 -38.00
CA GLU A 750 3.02 -13.81 -38.65
C GLU A 750 2.27 -12.91 -37.63
N PRO A 751 2.54 -11.58 -37.61
CA PRO A 751 1.98 -10.66 -36.61
C PRO A 751 0.52 -10.28 -36.91
N LYS A 752 -0.42 -11.19 -36.66
CA LYS A 752 -1.86 -10.94 -36.86
C LYS A 752 -2.40 -9.84 -35.92
N GLN A 753 -3.04 -8.83 -36.51
CA GLN A 753 -3.59 -7.66 -35.80
C GLN A 753 -4.89 -7.96 -35.04
N PRO A 754 -5.23 -7.20 -33.97
CA PRO A 754 -4.40 -6.19 -33.30
C PRO A 754 -3.24 -6.83 -32.51
N LEU A 755 -2.10 -6.15 -32.42
CA LEU A 755 -0.85 -6.67 -31.88
C LEU A 755 -0.54 -6.07 -30.50
N THR A 756 -0.98 -6.76 -29.44
CA THR A 756 -0.63 -6.44 -28.05
C THR A 756 0.86 -6.14 -27.87
N VAL A 757 1.24 -5.23 -26.96
CA VAL A 757 2.64 -4.90 -26.61
C VAL A 757 3.52 -6.13 -26.37
N THR A 758 2.98 -7.20 -25.74
CA THR A 758 3.71 -8.46 -25.53
C THR A 758 4.01 -9.20 -26.84
N GLY A 759 3.15 -9.07 -27.85
CA GLY A 759 3.37 -9.56 -29.21
C GLY A 759 4.39 -8.72 -29.98
N ALA A 760 4.27 -7.38 -29.95
CA ALA A 760 5.24 -6.46 -30.54
C ALA A 760 6.66 -6.69 -29.99
N GLN A 761 6.80 -6.85 -28.66
CA GLN A 761 8.05 -7.22 -28.00
C GLN A 761 8.67 -8.54 -28.49
N MET A 762 7.87 -9.45 -29.04
CA MET A 762 8.28 -10.82 -29.40
C MET A 762 8.47 -11.03 -30.91
N SER A 763 8.02 -10.11 -31.76
CA SER A 763 8.11 -10.21 -33.23
C SER A 763 9.40 -9.58 -33.78
N CYS A 764 10.13 -10.32 -34.62
CA CYS A 764 11.29 -9.80 -35.35
C CYS A 764 10.86 -8.84 -36.46
N ILE A 765 9.70 -9.09 -37.09
CA ILE A 765 9.12 -8.28 -38.15
C ILE A 765 8.71 -6.90 -37.62
N TYR A 766 8.03 -6.85 -36.48
CA TYR A 766 7.67 -5.57 -35.84
C TYR A 766 8.92 -4.78 -35.40
N ALA A 767 9.92 -5.46 -34.82
CA ALA A 767 11.18 -4.84 -34.44
C ALA A 767 11.96 -4.28 -35.65
N ALA A 768 11.91 -4.96 -36.80
CA ALA A 768 12.49 -4.48 -38.05
C ALA A 768 11.79 -3.21 -38.55
N ALA A 769 10.45 -3.20 -38.56
CA ALA A 769 9.65 -2.05 -38.98
C ALA A 769 9.92 -0.82 -38.09
N MET A 770 9.93 -0.97 -36.76
CA MET A 770 10.20 0.16 -35.86
C MET A 770 11.62 0.72 -36.01
N GLN A 771 12.64 -0.14 -36.16
CA GLN A 771 14.01 0.33 -36.43
C GLN A 771 14.10 1.08 -37.77
N LEU A 772 13.39 0.64 -38.82
CA LEU A 772 13.35 1.31 -40.12
C LEU A 772 12.60 2.66 -40.10
N LEU A 773 11.54 2.78 -39.29
CA LEU A 773 10.64 3.94 -39.29
C LEU A 773 11.05 5.02 -38.27
N GLU A 774 11.42 4.62 -37.06
CA GLU A 774 11.66 5.51 -35.91
C GLU A 774 13.13 5.52 -35.46
N GLY A 775 13.96 4.60 -35.96
CA GLY A 775 15.39 4.51 -35.63
C GLY A 775 15.72 3.91 -34.26
N GLU A 776 14.72 3.59 -33.42
CA GLU A 776 14.90 2.87 -32.15
C GLU A 776 13.74 1.91 -31.82
N VAL A 777 13.98 1.01 -30.86
CA VAL A 777 12.99 0.03 -30.37
C VAL A 777 12.95 0.04 -28.83
N GLN A 778 12.16 0.95 -28.28
CA GLN A 778 11.94 1.16 -26.83
C GLN A 778 10.44 1.05 -26.49
N PRO A 779 10.01 1.16 -25.21
CA PRO A 779 8.61 0.95 -24.84
C PRO A 779 7.60 1.77 -25.65
N ALA A 780 7.91 3.05 -25.94
CA ALA A 780 7.00 3.95 -26.67
C ALA A 780 6.73 3.55 -28.13
N GLN A 781 7.64 2.82 -28.79
CA GLN A 781 7.44 2.30 -30.15
C GLN A 781 6.71 0.95 -30.17
N LEU A 782 6.48 0.30 -29.02
CA LEU A 782 5.92 -1.05 -28.92
C LEU A 782 4.39 -1.07 -28.67
N GLU A 783 3.72 0.08 -28.86
CA GLU A 783 2.29 0.30 -28.60
C GLU A 783 1.49 0.64 -29.89
N ARG A 784 1.94 0.20 -31.06
CA ARG A 784 1.32 0.43 -32.39
C ARG A 784 1.00 -0.89 -33.13
N ASP A 785 0.26 -0.83 -34.24
CA ASP A 785 -0.63 -1.92 -34.68
C ASP A 785 -0.49 -2.31 -36.19
N ASP A 786 0.75 -2.46 -36.71
CA ASP A 786 1.08 -2.74 -38.13
C ASP A 786 1.75 -4.14 -38.38
N ALA A 787 1.66 -4.75 -39.59
CA ALA A 787 2.01 -6.17 -39.85
C ALA A 787 2.60 -6.52 -41.26
N PHE A 788 3.56 -7.48 -41.35
CA PHE A 788 4.27 -7.98 -42.57
C PHE A 788 4.74 -9.47 -42.43
N ASP A 789 5.50 -10.07 -43.38
CA ASP A 789 5.57 -11.56 -43.63
C ASP A 789 6.97 -12.31 -43.61
N GLU A 790 7.00 -13.66 -43.81
CA GLU A 790 8.12 -14.69 -43.61
C GLU A 790 9.37 -14.67 -44.58
N ASP A 791 10.49 -15.44 -44.51
CA ASP A 791 11.26 -16.34 -43.57
C ASP A 791 12.78 -16.37 -44.04
N VAL A 792 13.79 -17.29 -43.94
CA VAL A 792 14.22 -18.65 -43.40
C VAL A 792 15.79 -18.63 -43.38
N ASP A 793 16.65 -19.46 -42.77
CA ASP A 793 16.68 -20.37 -41.59
C ASP A 793 18.19 -20.68 -41.24
N THR A 794 18.42 -21.42 -40.15
CA THR A 794 19.64 -22.03 -39.58
C THR A 794 20.56 -21.19 -38.66
N ILE A 795 20.84 -21.78 -37.48
CA ILE A 795 21.85 -21.46 -36.43
C ILE A 795 22.18 -19.97 -36.13
N TRP A 796 21.31 -19.27 -35.38
CA TRP A 796 21.52 -18.01 -34.63
C TRP A 796 22.22 -16.82 -35.32
N GLN A 797 22.53 -16.92 -36.60
CA GLN A 797 22.93 -15.83 -37.46
C GLN A 797 21.67 -15.23 -38.08
N GLN A 798 21.76 -13.99 -38.55
CA GLN A 798 20.71 -13.37 -39.35
C GLN A 798 21.34 -12.65 -40.53
N ARG A 799 20.80 -12.88 -41.73
CA ARG A 799 20.97 -11.99 -42.87
C ARG A 799 19.73 -11.12 -42.98
N ILE A 800 19.96 -9.84 -43.24
CA ILE A 800 18.90 -8.86 -43.48
C ILE A 800 19.06 -8.39 -44.92
N HIS A 801 18.07 -8.75 -45.73
CA HIS A 801 17.99 -8.40 -47.14
C HIS A 801 16.97 -7.28 -47.28
N VAL A 802 17.41 -6.10 -47.73
CA VAL A 802 16.49 -4.98 -48.04
C VAL A 802 16.52 -4.71 -49.52
N GLU A 803 15.39 -4.94 -50.19
CA GLU A 803 15.23 -4.64 -51.61
C GLU A 803 14.79 -3.19 -51.77
N LEU A 804 15.49 -2.44 -52.62
CA LEU A 804 15.16 -1.05 -52.93
C LEU A 804 14.47 -0.92 -54.28
N TRP A 805 13.53 0.03 -54.36
CA TRP A 805 13.10 0.62 -55.63
C TRP A 805 14.21 1.53 -56.17
N ASP A 806 14.74 1.22 -57.35
CA ASP A 806 15.66 2.10 -58.07
C ASP A 806 14.91 3.06 -59.04
N GLN A 807 15.63 3.80 -59.87
CA GLN A 807 15.05 4.75 -60.84
C GLN A 807 14.92 4.17 -62.27
N THR A 808 15.16 2.87 -62.43
CA THR A 808 15.33 2.18 -63.73
C THR A 808 14.47 0.92 -63.86
N GLY A 809 13.92 0.40 -62.77
CA GLY A 809 13.07 -0.79 -62.68
C GLY A 809 13.76 -2.03 -62.09
N GLU A 810 15.05 -1.98 -61.78
CA GLU A 810 15.81 -3.16 -61.29
C GLU A 810 15.88 -3.22 -59.75
N PRO A 811 15.68 -4.40 -59.14
CA PRO A 811 15.71 -4.55 -57.69
C PRO A 811 17.15 -4.53 -57.17
N LYS A 812 17.53 -3.45 -56.46
CA LYS A 812 18.83 -3.37 -55.80
C LYS A 812 18.75 -3.85 -54.35
N THR A 813 19.18 -5.09 -54.11
CA THR A 813 19.26 -5.67 -52.77
C THR A 813 20.48 -5.16 -52.00
N LEU A 814 20.27 -4.66 -50.79
CA LEU A 814 21.28 -4.47 -49.75
C LEU A 814 21.26 -5.69 -48.83
N ILE A 815 22.43 -6.19 -48.42
CA ILE A 815 22.55 -7.37 -47.55
C ILE A 815 23.50 -7.05 -46.40
N GLU A 816 23.06 -7.27 -45.17
CA GLU A 816 23.89 -7.21 -43.95
C GLU A 816 23.86 -8.57 -43.24
N PHE A 817 24.97 -8.94 -42.60
CA PHE A 817 25.11 -10.19 -41.86
C PHE A 817 25.52 -9.92 -40.41
N VAL A 818 24.65 -10.26 -39.46
CA VAL A 818 24.88 -10.02 -38.03
C VAL A 818 25.14 -11.33 -37.31
N ALA A 819 26.41 -11.64 -37.08
CA ALA A 819 26.83 -12.85 -36.36
C ALA A 819 26.42 -12.83 -34.88
N ALA A 820 26.46 -11.66 -34.25
CA ALA A 820 26.14 -11.44 -32.84
C ALA A 820 25.61 -10.01 -32.64
N PRO A 821 24.65 -9.78 -31.72
CA PRO A 821 24.08 -8.45 -31.50
C PRO A 821 25.02 -7.55 -30.69
N ARG A 822 24.71 -6.25 -30.63
CA ARG A 822 25.37 -5.31 -29.71
C ARG A 822 25.19 -5.80 -28.26
N GLY A 823 26.26 -5.74 -27.47
CA GLY A 823 26.30 -6.28 -26.11
C GLY A 823 26.78 -7.73 -25.98
N ASN A 824 27.10 -8.42 -27.08
CA ASN A 824 27.49 -9.84 -27.11
C ASN A 824 29.01 -10.04 -27.24
N LYS A 825 29.56 -9.94 -28.47
CA LYS A 825 31.03 -10.08 -28.71
C LYS A 825 31.81 -8.79 -28.48
N ALA A 826 31.13 -7.66 -28.60
CA ALA A 826 31.51 -6.42 -27.95
C ALA A 826 30.41 -6.17 -26.90
N PRO A 827 30.72 -6.24 -25.59
CA PRO A 827 29.76 -5.85 -24.55
C PRO A 827 29.40 -4.37 -24.70
N LEU A 828 28.29 -3.97 -24.09
CA LEU A 828 28.00 -2.54 -23.89
C LEU A 828 29.10 -1.95 -23.00
N SER A 829 29.49 -0.69 -23.25
CA SER A 829 30.36 0.02 -22.31
C SER A 829 29.63 0.26 -20.97
N GLU A 830 30.39 0.58 -19.93
CA GLU A 830 29.78 0.99 -18.66
C GLU A 830 28.88 2.22 -18.88
N GLU A 831 29.33 3.20 -19.68
CA GLU A 831 28.54 4.38 -20.01
C GLU A 831 27.27 4.06 -20.84
N ASP A 832 27.32 3.10 -21.77
CA ASP A 832 26.11 2.62 -22.49
C ASP A 832 25.04 2.08 -21.52
N ILE A 833 25.49 1.48 -20.41
CA ILE A 833 24.62 0.90 -19.37
C ILE A 833 24.12 2.00 -18.41
N LEU A 834 24.96 2.97 -18.06
CA LEU A 834 24.61 4.11 -17.22
C LEU A 834 23.65 5.07 -17.95
N ASP A 835 23.90 5.41 -19.21
CA ASP A 835 22.96 6.22 -20.01
C ASP A 835 21.63 5.49 -20.24
N LYS A 836 21.64 4.17 -20.38
CA LYS A 836 20.41 3.37 -20.36
C LYS A 836 19.69 3.52 -19.01
N TRP A 837 20.38 3.37 -17.87
CA TRP A 837 19.81 3.52 -16.53
C TRP A 837 19.19 4.93 -16.33
N ARG A 838 19.96 5.99 -16.61
CA ARG A 838 19.53 7.38 -16.50
C ARG A 838 18.30 7.65 -17.37
N ARG A 839 18.33 7.22 -18.64
CA ARG A 839 17.23 7.39 -19.60
C ARG A 839 15.94 6.68 -19.20
N ILE A 840 16.00 5.46 -18.66
CA ILE A 840 14.79 4.72 -18.25
C ILE A 840 14.24 5.12 -16.87
N THR A 841 14.95 5.95 -16.11
CA THR A 841 14.52 6.36 -14.75
C THR A 841 14.31 7.85 -14.55
N ARG A 842 14.81 8.73 -15.44
CA ARG A 842 14.68 10.19 -15.38
C ARG A 842 13.26 10.69 -15.11
N ASP A 843 12.27 10.06 -15.74
CA ASP A 843 10.87 10.46 -15.67
C ASP A 843 10.06 9.59 -14.67
N VAL A 844 10.77 8.79 -13.86
CA VAL A 844 10.22 7.81 -12.90
C VAL A 844 10.66 8.12 -11.47
N ILE A 845 11.88 8.64 -11.28
CA ILE A 845 12.43 9.12 -10.00
C ILE A 845 13.17 10.44 -10.21
N ASP A 846 13.32 11.21 -9.14
CA ASP A 846 14.08 12.46 -9.15
C ASP A 846 15.58 12.25 -9.40
N GLN A 847 16.25 13.29 -9.92
CA GLN A 847 17.64 13.21 -10.36
C GLN A 847 18.64 13.01 -9.21
N GLU A 848 18.35 13.54 -8.02
CA GLU A 848 19.19 13.36 -6.83
C GLU A 848 19.18 11.89 -6.38
N ARG A 849 18.00 11.30 -6.26
CA ARG A 849 17.81 9.88 -5.96
C ARG A 849 18.35 8.97 -7.06
N GLN A 850 18.19 9.33 -8.33
CA GLN A 850 18.79 8.61 -9.46
C GLN A 850 20.31 8.51 -9.31
N ALA A 851 20.97 9.65 -9.04
CA ALA A 851 22.42 9.69 -8.82
C ALA A 851 22.84 8.98 -7.52
N ALA A 852 22.04 9.07 -6.44
CA ALA A 852 22.32 8.35 -5.20
C ALA A 852 22.25 6.82 -5.38
N ILE A 853 21.29 6.31 -6.17
CA ILE A 853 21.23 4.89 -6.53
C ILE A 853 22.40 4.52 -7.43
N GLU A 854 22.72 5.32 -8.45
CA GLU A 854 23.84 5.06 -9.37
C GLU A 854 25.16 4.92 -8.61
N ASN A 855 25.51 5.90 -7.78
CA ASN A 855 26.73 5.88 -6.97
C ASN A 855 26.77 4.71 -5.97
N LEU A 856 25.66 4.39 -5.30
CA LEU A 856 25.63 3.30 -4.32
C LEU A 856 25.67 1.91 -4.99
N VAL A 857 25.10 1.76 -6.18
CA VAL A 857 25.17 0.51 -6.97
C VAL A 857 26.57 0.28 -7.55
N LEU A 858 27.28 1.34 -7.93
CA LEU A 858 28.66 1.26 -8.43
C LEU A 858 29.72 1.01 -7.33
N GLY A 859 29.40 1.25 -6.06
CA GLY A 859 30.27 1.01 -4.90
C GLY A 859 29.77 -0.06 -3.93
N LEU A 860 29.03 -1.06 -4.42
CA LEU A 860 28.34 -2.03 -3.56
C LEU A 860 29.28 -2.80 -2.62
N GLU A 861 30.47 -3.17 -3.05
CA GLU A 861 31.41 -3.93 -2.21
C GLU A 861 31.96 -3.13 -1.02
N GLN A 862 31.86 -1.79 -1.03
CA GLN A 862 32.16 -0.94 0.15
C GLN A 862 30.93 -0.67 1.04
N VAL A 863 29.71 -1.03 0.63
CA VAL A 863 28.49 -0.78 1.41
C VAL A 863 28.46 -1.70 2.65
N ALA A 864 28.67 -1.11 3.83
CA ALA A 864 28.63 -1.83 5.10
C ALA A 864 27.23 -2.33 5.51
N ASP A 865 26.16 -1.79 4.91
CA ASP A 865 24.77 -2.14 5.24
C ASP A 865 23.83 -1.91 4.05
N MET A 866 23.34 -3.01 3.47
CA MET A 866 22.45 -3.00 2.31
C MET A 866 21.04 -2.44 2.55
N ARG A 867 20.67 -2.10 3.81
CA ARG A 867 19.47 -1.30 4.08
C ARG A 867 19.45 -0.01 3.28
N GLN A 868 20.61 0.61 3.04
CA GLN A 868 20.76 1.84 2.27
C GLN A 868 20.17 1.73 0.85
N LEU A 869 20.49 0.65 0.12
CA LEU A 869 19.88 0.41 -1.21
C LEU A 869 18.37 0.25 -1.10
N THR A 870 17.87 -0.52 -0.12
CA THR A 870 16.42 -0.72 0.04
C THR A 870 15.69 0.58 0.40
N GLN A 871 16.34 1.51 1.10
CA GLN A 871 15.77 2.83 1.44
C GLN A 871 15.66 3.70 0.17
N LEU A 872 16.72 3.78 -0.62
CA LEU A 872 16.71 4.48 -1.91
C LEU A 872 15.65 3.92 -2.90
N LEU A 873 15.39 2.61 -2.86
CA LEU A 873 14.37 1.97 -3.69
C LEU A 873 12.92 2.16 -3.19
N ARG A 874 12.68 2.54 -1.93
CA ARG A 874 11.31 2.65 -1.33
C ARG A 874 10.54 3.93 -1.66
N GLY A 875 11.19 5.00 -2.11
CA GLY A 875 10.52 6.27 -2.42
C GLY A 875 9.49 6.13 -3.56
N ARG A 876 8.44 6.98 -3.56
CA ARG A 876 7.40 7.01 -4.61
C ARG A 876 8.04 7.19 -6.01
N THR A 877 7.37 6.68 -7.04
CA THR A 877 7.75 6.89 -8.45
C THR A 877 6.69 7.73 -9.17
N GLY A 878 7.09 8.45 -10.22
CA GLY A 878 6.15 9.16 -11.09
C GLY A 878 5.21 8.20 -11.83
N ASN A 879 3.95 8.60 -12.04
CA ASN A 879 3.04 7.88 -12.91
C ASN A 879 3.21 8.38 -14.36
N VAL A 880 3.98 7.62 -15.14
CA VAL A 880 4.28 7.93 -16.55
C VAL A 880 3.04 7.97 -17.47
N PHE A 881 1.87 7.51 -16.99
CA PHE A 881 0.60 7.61 -17.70
C PHE A 881 -0.23 8.87 -17.34
N GLU A 882 0.05 9.53 -16.20
CA GLU A 882 -0.57 10.82 -15.83
C GLU A 882 0.19 12.00 -16.47
N THR A 883 1.52 11.89 -16.57
CA THR A 883 2.36 12.81 -17.36
C THR A 883 2.18 12.53 -18.85
N GLY A 884 1.04 12.92 -19.40
CA GLY A 884 0.62 12.60 -20.77
C GLY A 884 1.74 12.82 -21.79
N CYS A 885 2.22 11.73 -22.40
CA CYS A 885 3.44 11.71 -23.21
C CYS A 885 3.25 12.31 -24.62
N GLY A 886 2.78 13.56 -24.66
CA GLY A 886 2.72 14.41 -25.84
C GLY A 886 4.10 14.88 -26.28
N HIS A 887 4.98 13.94 -26.61
CA HIS A 887 6.21 14.24 -27.34
C HIS A 887 5.87 14.72 -28.75
N GLN A 888 5.58 16.01 -28.87
CA GLN A 888 5.83 16.74 -30.11
C GLN A 888 7.34 16.67 -30.38
N HIS A 889 7.77 15.67 -31.16
CA HIS A 889 8.96 15.86 -31.96
C HIS A 889 8.73 17.07 -32.84
N GLN A 890 9.38 18.19 -32.50
CA GLN A 890 9.58 19.30 -33.42
C GLN A 890 10.33 18.76 -34.62
N ARG A 891 9.59 18.41 -35.68
CA ARG A 891 10.18 18.24 -37.00
C ARG A 891 10.80 19.59 -37.39
N PRO A 892 12.03 19.62 -37.92
CA PRO A 892 12.51 20.82 -38.60
C PRO A 892 11.48 21.23 -39.67
N ASP A 893 11.20 22.53 -39.78
CA ASP A 893 10.32 23.05 -40.81
C ASP A 893 10.86 22.68 -42.20
N ASP A 894 10.07 21.96 -42.98
CA ASP A 894 10.28 21.84 -44.43
C ASP A 894 8.93 21.95 -45.14
N GLN A 895 8.84 22.89 -46.08
CA GLN A 895 7.58 23.28 -46.70
C GLN A 895 7.17 22.24 -47.74
N ARG A 896 5.94 21.74 -47.65
CA ARG A 896 5.27 21.11 -48.80
C ARG A 896 3.75 21.11 -48.71
N GLU A 897 3.13 21.28 -49.87
CA GLU A 897 1.73 21.65 -50.01
C GLU A 897 0.75 20.48 -49.85
N SER A 898 -0.51 20.83 -49.59
CA SER A 898 -1.61 19.86 -49.49
C SER A 898 -1.92 19.19 -50.84
N THR A 899 -1.88 17.86 -50.88
CA THR A 899 -2.63 17.07 -51.87
C THR A 899 -3.29 15.87 -51.21
N SER A 900 -4.55 15.62 -51.57
CA SER A 900 -5.36 14.53 -51.02
C SER A 900 -5.21 13.24 -51.82
N SER A 901 -4.84 12.14 -51.17
CA SER A 901 -5.11 10.78 -51.66
C SER A 901 -5.09 9.77 -50.51
N LYS A 902 -6.27 9.48 -49.93
CA LYS A 902 -6.47 8.34 -49.05
C LYS A 902 -6.55 7.06 -49.89
N GLU A 903 -5.41 6.58 -50.38
CA GLU A 903 -5.24 5.18 -50.80
C GLU A 903 -3.75 4.90 -51.04
N ARG A 904 -3.14 4.20 -50.09
CA ARG A 904 -1.90 3.43 -50.32
C ARG A 904 -2.07 2.07 -49.68
N ILE A 905 -2.11 1.05 -50.52
CA ILE A 905 -2.03 -0.34 -50.13
C ILE A 905 -0.57 -0.55 -49.69
N TYR A 906 -0.37 -0.88 -48.41
CA TYR A 906 0.95 -1.19 -47.87
C TYR A 906 1.12 -2.71 -47.81
N SER A 907 2.06 -3.21 -48.62
CA SER A 907 2.66 -4.54 -48.49
C SER A 907 4.18 -4.36 -48.58
N LEU A 908 4.90 -4.86 -47.58
CA LEU A 908 6.36 -5.03 -47.57
C LEU A 908 6.68 -6.53 -47.65
#